data_AF-A0A930VX23-F1
#
_entry.id   AF-A0A930VX23-F1
#
_cell.length_a   1.000
_cell.length_b   1.000
_cell.length_c   1.000
_cell.angle_alpha   90.00
_cell.angle_beta   90.00
_cell.angle_gamma   90.00
#
_symmetry.space_group_name_H-M   'P 1'
#
loop_
_entity.id
_entity.type
_entity.pdbx_description
1 polymer ?
#
loop_
_entity_poly.entity_id
_entity_poly.type
_entity_poly.pdbx_seq_one_letter_code
_entity_poly.pdbx_strand_id
1 'polypeptide(L)'
;DAVQAFRDHSLNPEHPHSRGSHENGDIFFQHREACNPVYDELPAIVESYMNKINAKLGSDYGLFNYYGAPDADRVVICMGSFCDTLEEVIDYLNAHGEKVGLVKVRLYRPFSVKHFVDVLPETVKKIAVMDRTKEPGSVGEPLYEDVVSALYEAGKGNLTVVGGRYGLGSKDTPPASAFAIFEELKKDQPRHEFTVGIVDDVTNLSLPEDPDAPNTAAEGTIECKFWGIGGDGTVGANKNSIKIIGDHTDKYVQAYFQYDSKKTGGITISHLRFGDHRIRSPYYVTKADFVACHNPAYITKGLKMVRDVKPGGTFLVNCQWDAEEFSHHFPAEAKRYVVKNNISVYLINAIDLAKEIGMGKRTNTILQSAFFALAKVLPEEDALKYMKDAATHSYLKKGQNVVDMNHKAIDAGATAFKKIEIPADWADAQDAPNPISLEGRAALLKQVQEIMNPVSRMEGDSLPVSVFKDHADGQFELGAAAYEKRGIAVMVPRWDDTKCIQCNQCAYVCPHAAIRPFVLTDEEVAAAPAAAVFKDAVGPKAKGMKFEIAVSQFDCTGCSNCVYICPADALTMVAAEEEQPKQEIFDYSVAHVAEKPELVANNVKGSQFKKPLLEFSGSCAGCAETSYGRLVTQLFGDRMYISNATGCSSIWGNPASCSPFTTDAYGHGPAWNNSLFEDNAEHGMGLMLGHQAEQKHLLDVAQRLSESSEASQALKDAAQAWINSVSDAALSKQAAEALVAELGSSNTPEAAELLANKSYLTKKSFWIFGGDGWAY
;
A
#
# COMPACT_ATOMS: atom_id res chain seq x y z
N ASP A 1 9.22 47.29 -12.75
CA ASP A 1 8.88 48.06 -11.54
C ASP A 1 8.62 47.16 -10.34
N ALA A 2 7.53 46.38 -10.26
CA ALA A 2 7.23 45.53 -9.10
C ALA A 2 8.37 44.56 -8.68
N VAL A 3 9.03 43.91 -9.64
CA VAL A 3 10.20 43.05 -9.37
C VAL A 3 11.38 43.83 -8.78
N GLN A 4 11.58 45.08 -9.22
CA GLN A 4 12.64 45.93 -8.68
C GLN A 4 12.28 46.38 -7.27
N ALA A 5 11.02 46.77 -7.01
CA ALA A 5 10.55 47.10 -5.66
C ALA A 5 10.74 45.95 -4.66
N PHE A 6 10.50 44.70 -5.08
CA PHE A 6 10.81 43.51 -4.26
C PHE A 6 12.30 43.39 -3.92
N ARG A 7 13.19 43.66 -4.90
CA ARG A 7 14.64 43.65 -4.69
C ARG A 7 15.08 44.77 -3.75
N ASP A 8 14.56 45.97 -3.95
CA ASP A 8 14.88 47.13 -3.13
C ASP A 8 14.35 46.96 -1.69
N HIS A 9 13.24 46.23 -1.51
CA HIS A 9 12.67 45.88 -0.20
C HIS A 9 13.38 44.69 0.49
N SER A 10 14.34 44.03 -0.17
CA SER A 10 15.08 42.92 0.43
C SER A 10 16.10 43.39 1.48
N LEU A 11 16.43 42.52 2.44
CA LEU A 11 17.48 42.83 3.41
C LEU A 11 18.83 42.93 2.72
N ASN A 12 19.47 44.08 2.85
CA ASN A 12 20.80 44.34 2.32
C ASN A 12 21.56 45.25 3.30
N PRO A 13 22.82 44.94 3.65
CA PRO A 13 23.64 45.82 4.47
C PRO A 13 23.82 47.26 3.92
N GLU A 14 23.67 47.48 2.61
CA GLU A 14 23.75 48.81 1.99
C GLU A 14 22.47 49.65 2.17
N HIS A 15 21.34 49.01 2.51
CA HIS A 15 20.07 49.66 2.87
C HIS A 15 19.35 48.84 3.97
N PRO A 16 19.92 48.80 5.18
CA PRO A 16 19.54 47.84 6.22
C PRO A 16 18.19 48.16 6.86
N HIS A 17 17.46 47.11 7.23
CA HIS A 17 16.19 47.16 7.95
C HIS A 17 16.11 45.99 8.95
N SER A 18 15.28 46.10 10.00
CA SER A 18 14.91 44.98 10.89
C SER A 18 13.55 44.40 10.50
N ARG A 19 13.38 43.07 10.56
CA ARG A 19 12.11 42.37 10.30
C ARG A 19 11.93 41.24 11.33
N GLY A 20 10.68 40.88 11.65
CA GLY A 20 10.37 39.88 12.68
C GLY A 20 10.52 40.43 14.11
N SER A 21 10.21 41.71 14.31
CA SER A 21 10.24 42.36 15.61
C SER A 21 9.26 41.74 16.60
N HIS A 22 9.61 41.80 17.88
CA HIS A 22 8.67 41.54 18.97
C HIS A 22 7.79 42.77 19.20
N GLU A 23 6.47 42.58 19.28
CA GLU A 23 5.49 43.65 19.47
C GLU A 23 4.58 43.35 20.66
N ASN A 24 4.23 44.39 21.41
CA ASN A 24 3.23 44.30 22.46
C ASN A 24 1.81 44.40 21.86
N GLY A 25 0.80 44.12 22.68
CA GLY A 25 -0.61 44.20 22.27
C GLY A 25 -1.12 45.62 21.99
N ASP A 26 -0.35 46.66 22.30
CA ASP A 26 -0.69 48.06 22.03
C ASP A 26 -0.61 48.43 20.54
N ILE A 27 0.21 47.72 19.75
CA ILE A 27 0.39 47.97 18.30
C ILE A 27 0.21 46.75 17.41
N PHE A 28 0.31 45.53 17.94
CA PHE A 28 0.30 44.32 17.12
C PHE A 28 -0.96 44.18 16.26
N PHE A 29 -2.13 44.54 16.80
CA PHE A 29 -3.38 44.40 16.05
C PHE A 29 -3.43 45.39 14.86
N GLN A 30 -3.11 46.67 15.10
CA GLN A 30 -3.06 47.69 14.05
C GLN A 30 -2.03 47.35 12.96
N HIS A 31 -0.88 46.82 13.36
CA HIS A 31 0.13 46.33 12.41
C HIS A 31 -0.39 45.14 11.60
N ARG A 32 -1.08 44.17 12.22
CA ARG A 32 -1.59 42.99 11.51
C ARG A 32 -2.63 43.37 10.44
N GLU A 33 -3.50 44.33 10.72
CA GLU A 33 -4.51 44.85 9.77
C GLU A 33 -3.88 45.70 8.64
N ALA A 34 -2.66 46.21 8.82
CA ALA A 34 -2.00 47.04 7.80
C ALA A 34 -1.70 46.27 6.49
N CYS A 35 -1.77 44.94 6.49
CA CYS A 35 -1.60 44.14 5.27
C CYS A 35 -2.88 43.99 4.43
N ASN A 36 -4.06 44.39 4.93
CA ASN A 36 -5.34 44.15 4.27
C ASN A 36 -5.39 44.62 2.79
N PRO A 37 -4.89 45.83 2.44
CA PRO A 37 -4.93 46.28 1.04
C PRO A 37 -4.22 45.32 0.06
N VAL A 38 -3.17 44.64 0.52
CA VAL A 38 -2.45 43.66 -0.31
C VAL A 38 -3.33 42.45 -0.64
N TYR A 39 -4.14 42.00 0.32
CA TYR A 39 -5.06 40.87 0.13
C TYR A 39 -6.32 41.28 -0.63
N ASP A 40 -6.82 42.50 -0.44
CA ASP A 40 -7.97 43.06 -1.17
C ASP A 40 -7.67 43.19 -2.67
N GLU A 41 -6.45 43.60 -3.02
CA GLU A 41 -6.01 43.76 -4.42
C GLU A 41 -5.65 42.43 -5.11
N LEU A 42 -5.28 41.40 -4.34
CA LEU A 42 -4.73 40.15 -4.87
C LEU A 42 -5.65 39.42 -5.87
N PRO A 43 -6.98 39.28 -5.66
CA PRO A 43 -7.88 38.65 -6.63
C PRO A 43 -7.79 39.28 -8.03
N ALA A 44 -7.79 40.61 -8.12
CA ALA A 44 -7.69 41.34 -9.38
C ALA A 44 -6.33 41.14 -10.05
N ILE A 45 -5.25 41.08 -9.26
CA ILE A 45 -3.90 40.79 -9.77
C ILE A 45 -3.87 39.37 -10.37
N VAL A 46 -4.38 38.36 -9.66
CA VAL A 46 -4.43 36.97 -10.14
C VAL A 46 -5.25 36.87 -11.43
N GLU A 47 -6.45 37.46 -11.44
CA GLU A 47 -7.31 37.49 -12.63
C GLU A 47 -6.60 38.15 -13.82
N SER A 48 -5.89 39.25 -13.61
CA SER A 48 -5.13 39.92 -14.67
C SER A 48 -4.06 39.02 -15.31
N TYR A 49 -3.41 38.17 -14.51
CA TYR A 49 -2.42 37.21 -15.03
C TYR A 49 -3.07 36.00 -15.67
N MET A 50 -4.18 35.49 -15.14
CA MET A 50 -4.99 34.45 -15.80
C MET A 50 -5.43 34.93 -17.18
N ASN A 51 -5.92 36.17 -17.31
CA ASN A 51 -6.30 36.77 -18.59
C ASN A 51 -5.13 36.88 -19.57
N LYS A 52 -3.93 37.22 -19.11
CA LYS A 52 -2.72 37.22 -19.95
C LYS A 52 -2.36 35.81 -20.43
N ILE A 53 -2.52 34.80 -19.57
CA ILE A 53 -2.28 33.39 -19.91
C ILE A 53 -3.33 32.92 -20.92
N ASN A 54 -4.61 33.23 -20.68
CA ASN A 54 -5.74 32.96 -21.57
C ASN A 54 -5.50 33.54 -22.97
N ALA A 55 -5.12 34.82 -23.06
CA ALA A 55 -4.80 35.47 -24.33
C ALA A 55 -3.64 34.78 -25.09
N LYS A 56 -2.70 34.15 -24.38
CA LYS A 56 -1.54 33.47 -24.97
C LYS A 56 -1.84 32.03 -25.38
N LEU A 57 -2.59 31.29 -24.56
CA LEU A 57 -2.81 29.86 -24.73
C LEU A 57 -4.17 29.52 -25.35
N GLY A 58 -5.08 30.50 -25.46
CA GLY A 58 -6.47 30.26 -25.84
C GLY A 58 -7.28 29.55 -24.76
N SER A 59 -6.81 29.57 -23.50
CA SER A 59 -7.54 29.07 -22.33
C SER A 59 -8.51 30.12 -21.79
N ASP A 60 -9.28 29.77 -20.77
CA ASP A 60 -10.37 30.58 -20.19
C ASP A 60 -10.37 30.59 -18.65
N TYR A 61 -9.20 30.45 -18.01
CA TYR A 61 -9.09 30.45 -16.55
C TYR A 61 -9.68 31.72 -15.92
N GLY A 62 -10.57 31.54 -14.94
CA GLY A 62 -11.03 32.57 -14.02
C GLY A 62 -10.71 32.16 -12.58
N LEU A 63 -10.97 33.04 -11.60
CA LEU A 63 -10.84 32.69 -10.18
C LEU A 63 -11.77 31.53 -9.81
N PHE A 64 -12.95 31.54 -10.42
CA PHE A 64 -13.93 30.48 -10.47
C PHE A 64 -14.34 30.30 -11.94
N ASN A 65 -14.53 29.06 -12.39
CA ASN A 65 -15.01 28.77 -13.74
C ASN A 65 -16.31 27.96 -13.67
N TYR A 66 -17.36 28.42 -14.36
CA TYR A 66 -18.56 27.61 -14.56
C TYR A 66 -18.42 26.69 -15.77
N TYR A 67 -18.99 25.49 -15.68
CA TYR A 67 -19.12 24.53 -16.76
C TYR A 67 -20.46 23.81 -16.68
N GLY A 68 -21.15 23.63 -17.81
CA GLY A 68 -22.42 22.90 -17.88
C GLY A 68 -23.56 23.73 -18.47
N ALA A 69 -24.80 23.32 -18.19
CA ALA A 69 -25.98 23.94 -18.79
C ALA A 69 -26.13 25.41 -18.33
N PRO A 70 -26.36 26.39 -19.22
CA PRO A 70 -26.58 27.78 -18.80
C PRO A 70 -27.79 27.98 -17.91
N ASP A 71 -28.77 27.06 -17.97
CA ASP A 71 -29.99 27.04 -17.18
C ASP A 71 -29.99 25.90 -16.12
N ALA A 72 -28.81 25.50 -15.64
CA ALA A 72 -28.68 24.46 -14.62
C ALA A 72 -29.49 24.79 -13.36
N ASP A 73 -30.18 23.78 -12.81
CA ASP A 73 -30.89 23.87 -11.53
C ASP A 73 -30.14 23.17 -10.38
N ARG A 74 -29.16 22.32 -10.73
CA ARG A 74 -28.28 21.60 -9.81
C ARG A 74 -26.83 21.84 -10.20
N VAL A 75 -26.02 22.30 -9.25
CA VAL A 75 -24.61 22.64 -9.48
C VAL A 75 -23.72 21.94 -8.47
N VAL A 76 -22.59 21.40 -8.91
CA VAL A 76 -21.52 20.94 -8.02
C VAL A 76 -20.47 22.05 -7.88
N ILE A 77 -19.94 22.27 -6.68
CA ILE A 77 -18.79 23.14 -6.45
C ILE A 77 -17.64 22.25 -6.00
N CYS A 78 -16.53 22.27 -6.73
CA CYS A 78 -15.41 21.38 -6.47
C CYS A 78 -14.08 22.06 -6.80
N MET A 79 -13.01 21.55 -6.19
CA MET A 79 -11.62 21.95 -6.45
C MET A 79 -10.77 20.73 -6.84
N GLY A 80 -9.76 20.94 -7.67
CA GLY A 80 -8.78 19.90 -8.02
C GLY A 80 -9.24 18.97 -9.15
N SER A 81 -8.68 17.75 -9.17
CA SER A 81 -8.80 16.84 -10.32
C SER A 81 -10.21 16.29 -10.54
N PHE A 82 -11.03 16.14 -9.50
CA PHE A 82 -12.39 15.59 -9.64
C PHE A 82 -13.30 16.49 -10.48
N CYS A 83 -12.95 17.78 -10.65
CA CYS A 83 -13.60 18.66 -11.61
C CYS A 83 -13.63 18.08 -13.02
N ASP A 84 -12.55 17.45 -13.49
CA ASP A 84 -12.48 16.91 -14.86
C ASP A 84 -13.43 15.70 -15.03
N THR A 85 -13.50 14.80 -14.03
CA THR A 85 -14.49 13.70 -14.01
C THR A 85 -15.92 14.23 -14.00
N LEU A 86 -16.19 15.26 -13.19
CA LEU A 86 -17.50 15.90 -13.13
C LEU A 86 -17.90 16.50 -14.49
N GLU A 87 -16.96 17.09 -15.24
CA GLU A 87 -17.26 17.58 -16.60
C GLU A 87 -17.68 16.47 -17.56
N GLU A 88 -16.98 15.33 -17.56
CA GLU A 88 -17.34 14.19 -18.41
C GLU A 88 -18.78 13.71 -18.12
N VAL A 89 -19.12 13.62 -16.84
CA VAL A 89 -20.48 13.24 -16.41
C VAL A 89 -21.51 14.32 -16.74
N ILE A 90 -21.17 15.60 -16.58
CA ILE A 90 -22.05 16.73 -16.92
C ILE A 90 -22.35 16.74 -18.42
N ASP A 91 -21.35 16.48 -19.28
CA ASP A 91 -21.57 16.38 -20.72
C ASP A 91 -22.54 15.27 -21.07
N TYR A 92 -22.37 14.10 -20.45
CA TYR A 92 -23.28 12.98 -20.60
C TYR A 92 -24.70 13.36 -20.16
N LEU A 93 -24.86 13.89 -18.96
CA LEU A 93 -26.17 14.23 -18.39
C LEU A 93 -26.87 15.34 -19.18
N ASN A 94 -26.16 16.40 -19.56
CA ASN A 94 -26.71 17.50 -20.35
C ASN A 94 -27.11 17.04 -21.76
N ALA A 95 -26.35 16.15 -22.40
CA ALA A 95 -26.74 15.52 -23.66
C ALA A 95 -28.03 14.67 -23.54
N HIS A 96 -28.34 14.19 -22.33
CA HIS A 96 -29.58 13.49 -21.99
C HIS A 96 -30.67 14.41 -21.39
N GLY A 97 -30.51 15.73 -21.50
CA GLY A 97 -31.54 16.71 -21.15
C GLY A 97 -31.58 17.10 -19.66
N GLU A 98 -30.63 16.63 -18.85
CA GLU A 98 -30.47 17.12 -17.48
C GLU A 98 -29.93 18.55 -17.47
N LYS A 99 -30.22 19.28 -16.39
CA LYS A 99 -29.83 20.68 -16.20
C LYS A 99 -28.80 20.80 -15.10
N VAL A 100 -27.59 20.32 -15.39
CA VAL A 100 -26.52 20.22 -14.39
C VAL A 100 -25.29 21.04 -14.77
N GLY A 101 -24.55 21.48 -13.75
CA GLY A 101 -23.33 22.25 -13.92
C GLY A 101 -22.32 22.08 -12.79
N LEU A 102 -21.19 22.74 -12.95
CA LEU A 102 -20.02 22.71 -12.08
C LEU A 102 -19.43 24.11 -11.96
N VAL A 103 -19.15 24.54 -10.73
CA VAL A 103 -18.22 25.65 -10.47
C VAL A 103 -16.90 25.07 -10.00
N LYS A 104 -15.85 25.35 -10.76
CA LYS A 104 -14.48 24.95 -10.44
C LYS A 104 -13.81 26.07 -9.66
N VAL A 105 -13.36 25.77 -8.46
CA VAL A 105 -12.59 26.71 -7.64
C VAL A 105 -11.12 26.68 -8.08
N ARG A 106 -10.58 27.83 -8.52
CA ARG A 106 -9.17 27.96 -8.93
C ARG A 106 -8.36 28.71 -7.89
N LEU A 107 -8.84 29.88 -7.47
CA LEU A 107 -8.27 30.64 -6.37
C LEU A 107 -9.10 30.41 -5.10
N TYR A 108 -8.67 29.48 -4.26
CA TYR A 108 -9.37 29.19 -3.00
C TYR A 108 -9.17 30.29 -1.94
N ARG A 109 -7.98 30.91 -1.90
CA ARG A 109 -7.67 32.03 -1.00
C ARG A 109 -6.85 33.11 -1.70
N PRO A 110 -7.21 34.41 -1.53
CA PRO A 110 -8.42 34.93 -0.89
C PRO A 110 -9.71 34.49 -1.62
N PHE A 111 -10.76 34.16 -0.87
CA PHE A 111 -12.03 33.72 -1.45
C PHE A 111 -12.85 34.93 -1.89
N SER A 112 -12.92 35.20 -3.19
CA SER A 112 -13.65 36.38 -3.69
C SER A 112 -15.13 36.07 -3.91
N VAL A 113 -15.98 36.47 -2.95
CA VAL A 113 -17.45 36.27 -2.99
C VAL A 113 -18.05 36.76 -4.29
N LYS A 114 -17.65 37.96 -4.75
CA LYS A 114 -18.11 38.54 -6.01
C LYS A 114 -17.87 37.59 -7.20
N HIS A 115 -16.62 37.17 -7.42
CA HIS A 115 -16.27 36.33 -8.57
C HIS A 115 -16.90 34.93 -8.48
N PHE A 116 -17.10 34.41 -7.27
CA PHE A 116 -17.80 33.14 -7.05
C PHE A 116 -19.28 33.23 -7.44
N VAL A 117 -19.98 34.27 -6.99
CA VAL A 117 -21.42 34.44 -7.26
C VAL A 117 -21.67 34.79 -8.72
N ASP A 118 -20.80 35.58 -9.34
CA ASP A 118 -20.93 36.02 -10.75
C ASP A 118 -20.94 34.85 -11.75
N VAL A 119 -20.31 33.72 -11.42
CA VAL A 119 -20.28 32.54 -12.30
C VAL A 119 -21.44 31.57 -12.07
N LEU A 120 -22.24 31.79 -11.02
CA LEU A 120 -23.34 30.90 -10.67
C LEU A 120 -24.57 31.18 -11.55
N PRO A 121 -25.16 30.18 -12.23
CA PRO A 121 -26.39 30.39 -12.99
C PRO A 121 -27.54 30.87 -12.09
N GLU A 122 -28.32 31.86 -12.55
CA GLU A 122 -29.46 32.38 -11.79
C GLU A 122 -30.57 31.33 -11.55
N THR A 123 -30.59 30.27 -12.35
CA THR A 123 -31.55 29.16 -12.25
C THR A 123 -31.21 28.13 -11.20
N VAL A 124 -30.03 28.20 -10.57
CA VAL A 124 -29.59 27.21 -9.59
C VAL A 124 -30.55 27.16 -8.40
N LYS A 125 -30.82 25.96 -7.91
CA LYS A 125 -31.67 25.71 -6.72
C LYS A 125 -30.95 24.88 -5.67
N LYS A 126 -30.13 23.92 -6.12
CA LYS A 126 -29.44 22.97 -5.25
C LYS A 126 -27.96 22.89 -5.61
N ILE A 127 -27.12 22.86 -4.58
CA ILE A 127 -25.68 22.87 -4.69
C ILE A 127 -25.09 21.74 -3.84
N ALA A 128 -24.21 20.93 -4.42
CA ALA A 128 -23.34 20.05 -3.65
C ALA A 128 -21.91 20.60 -3.63
N VAL A 129 -21.33 20.78 -2.46
CA VAL A 129 -19.94 21.23 -2.30
C VAL A 129 -19.07 20.03 -1.95
N MET A 130 -18.03 19.80 -2.76
CA MET A 130 -17.19 18.60 -2.67
C MET A 130 -15.82 18.93 -2.09
N ASP A 131 -15.55 18.37 -0.91
CA ASP A 131 -14.31 18.56 -0.16
C ASP A 131 -13.45 17.29 -0.18
N ARG A 132 -12.16 17.46 -0.49
CA ARG A 132 -11.16 16.39 -0.46
C ARG A 132 -10.40 16.37 0.86
N THR A 133 -11.13 16.50 1.96
CA THR A 133 -10.60 16.52 3.33
C THR A 133 -11.64 15.97 4.31
N LYS A 134 -11.26 15.81 5.57
CA LYS A 134 -12.16 15.52 6.67
C LYS A 134 -11.67 16.28 7.90
N GLU A 135 -12.55 17.07 8.50
CA GLU A 135 -12.29 17.76 9.77
C GLU A 135 -13.19 17.14 10.86
N PRO A 136 -12.70 16.17 11.65
CA PRO A 136 -13.55 15.48 12.62
C PRO A 136 -14.12 16.46 13.67
N GLY A 137 -15.45 16.57 13.70
CA GLY A 137 -16.17 17.41 14.66
C GLY A 137 -16.47 18.84 14.19
N SER A 138 -16.09 19.21 12.96
CA SER A 138 -16.50 20.49 12.37
C SER A 138 -17.99 20.50 12.01
N VAL A 139 -18.55 21.70 11.76
CA VAL A 139 -19.94 21.84 11.30
C VAL A 139 -20.11 21.52 9.81
N GLY A 140 -19.03 21.69 9.03
CA GLY A 140 -18.85 21.10 7.71
C GLY A 140 -17.38 21.18 7.26
N GLU A 141 -17.09 20.76 6.05
CA GLU A 141 -15.72 20.88 5.52
C GLU A 141 -15.41 22.32 5.03
N PRO A 142 -14.13 22.70 4.88
CA PRO A 142 -13.74 24.11 4.65
C PRO A 142 -14.35 24.76 3.42
N LEU A 143 -14.40 24.07 2.27
CA LEU A 143 -14.97 24.67 1.06
C LEU A 143 -16.50 24.78 1.18
N TYR A 144 -17.16 23.80 1.79
CA TYR A 144 -18.57 23.87 2.13
C TYR A 144 -18.89 25.10 2.99
N GLU A 145 -18.15 25.33 4.08
CA GLU A 145 -18.37 26.47 4.99
C GLU A 145 -18.15 27.83 4.29
N ASP A 146 -17.12 27.95 3.44
CA ASP A 146 -16.88 29.15 2.64
C ASP A 146 -18.02 29.43 1.66
N VAL A 147 -18.52 28.40 0.97
CA VAL A 147 -19.63 28.53 0.02
C VAL A 147 -20.90 28.97 0.73
N VAL A 148 -21.24 28.34 1.86
CA VAL A 148 -22.43 28.71 2.65
C VAL A 148 -22.33 30.17 3.10
N SER A 149 -21.17 30.58 3.60
CA SER A 149 -20.91 31.95 4.04
C SER A 149 -21.02 32.96 2.89
N ALA A 150 -20.40 32.67 1.74
CA ALA A 150 -20.42 33.53 0.56
C ALA A 150 -21.83 33.67 -0.04
N LEU A 151 -22.61 32.60 -0.09
CA LEU A 151 -24.00 32.64 -0.55
C LEU A 151 -24.89 33.43 0.40
N TYR A 152 -24.68 33.30 1.72
CA TYR A 152 -25.38 34.08 2.71
C TYR A 152 -25.08 35.58 2.57
N GLU A 153 -23.80 35.96 2.47
CA GLU A 153 -23.37 37.35 2.26
C GLU A 153 -23.96 37.95 0.97
N ALA A 154 -24.03 37.16 -0.09
CA ALA A 154 -24.61 37.56 -1.37
C ALA A 154 -26.16 37.55 -1.40
N GLY A 155 -26.83 37.29 -0.27
CA GLY A 155 -28.29 37.25 -0.19
C GLY A 155 -28.95 36.04 -0.88
N LYS A 156 -28.18 35.00 -1.19
CA LYS A 156 -28.61 33.73 -1.81
C LYS A 156 -28.71 32.57 -0.80
N GLY A 157 -28.91 32.87 0.49
CA GLY A 157 -29.02 31.88 1.58
C GLY A 157 -30.26 30.97 1.52
N ASN A 158 -31.17 31.17 0.55
CA ASN A 158 -32.34 30.34 0.31
C ASN A 158 -32.05 29.11 -0.56
N LEU A 159 -30.86 29.01 -1.17
CA LEU A 159 -30.45 27.84 -1.94
C LEU A 159 -30.22 26.64 -1.01
N THR A 160 -30.55 25.44 -1.49
CA THR A 160 -30.20 24.20 -0.77
C THR A 160 -28.73 23.89 -1.03
N VAL A 161 -27.90 23.88 0.00
CA VAL A 161 -26.48 23.56 -0.08
C VAL A 161 -26.20 22.32 0.77
N VAL A 162 -25.51 21.34 0.21
CA VAL A 162 -25.10 20.11 0.90
C VAL A 162 -23.59 19.89 0.77
N GLY A 163 -22.97 19.24 1.76
CA GLY A 163 -21.54 18.95 1.79
C GLY A 163 -21.23 17.48 1.47
N GLY A 164 -20.22 17.22 0.66
CA GLY A 164 -19.80 15.87 0.29
C GLY A 164 -18.29 15.69 0.43
N ARG A 165 -17.86 14.59 1.02
CA ARG A 165 -16.43 14.22 1.10
C ARG A 165 -16.06 13.18 0.05
N TYR A 166 -14.88 13.32 -0.55
CA TYR A 166 -14.38 12.40 -1.56
C TYR A 166 -12.86 12.24 -1.54
N GLY A 167 -12.34 11.20 -2.20
CA GLY A 167 -10.94 11.14 -2.64
C GLY A 167 -9.85 11.16 -1.57
N LEU A 168 -10.19 10.91 -0.29
CA LEU A 168 -9.23 10.85 0.82
C LEU A 168 -8.21 9.74 0.59
N GLY A 169 -6.93 10.02 0.86
CA GLY A 169 -5.86 9.04 0.64
C GLY A 169 -5.74 8.57 -0.82
N SER A 170 -6.18 9.39 -1.78
CA SER A 170 -6.29 9.00 -3.20
C SER A 170 -7.29 7.89 -3.50
N LYS A 171 -8.34 7.74 -2.68
CA LYS A 171 -9.51 6.93 -3.06
C LYS A 171 -9.99 7.35 -4.46
N ASP A 172 -10.20 6.36 -5.33
CA ASP A 172 -10.62 6.61 -6.70
C ASP A 172 -12.01 7.28 -6.72
N THR A 173 -12.22 8.19 -7.66
CA THR A 173 -13.50 8.89 -7.85
C THR A 173 -13.91 8.83 -9.31
N PRO A 174 -14.43 7.67 -9.76
CA PRO A 174 -14.84 7.45 -11.13
C PRO A 174 -16.16 8.17 -11.46
N PRO A 175 -16.63 8.12 -12.72
CA PRO A 175 -17.92 8.68 -13.13
C PRO A 175 -19.10 8.24 -12.26
N ALA A 176 -19.09 7.00 -11.74
CA ALA A 176 -20.13 6.50 -10.84
C ALA A 176 -20.31 7.39 -9.58
N SER A 177 -19.23 7.90 -8.99
CA SER A 177 -19.29 8.84 -7.87
C SER A 177 -19.93 10.17 -8.26
N ALA A 178 -19.63 10.68 -9.46
CA ALA A 178 -20.23 11.91 -9.97
C ALA A 178 -21.73 11.74 -10.28
N PHE A 179 -22.14 10.61 -10.87
CA PHE A 179 -23.55 10.28 -11.04
C PHE A 179 -24.29 10.23 -9.70
N ALA A 180 -23.72 9.57 -8.68
CA ALA A 180 -24.33 9.48 -7.36
C ALA A 180 -24.60 10.85 -6.73
N ILE A 181 -23.70 11.83 -6.90
CA ILE A 181 -23.89 13.20 -6.42
C ILE A 181 -25.07 13.88 -7.11
N PHE A 182 -25.16 13.79 -8.44
CA PHE A 182 -26.27 14.40 -9.18
C PHE A 182 -27.61 13.70 -8.91
N GLU A 183 -27.61 12.38 -8.70
CA GLU A 183 -28.79 11.64 -8.23
C GLU A 183 -29.24 12.06 -6.83
N GLU A 184 -28.29 12.33 -5.92
CA GLU A 184 -28.63 12.89 -4.60
C GLU A 184 -29.27 14.28 -4.73
N LEU A 185 -28.71 15.16 -5.57
CA LEU A 185 -29.24 16.50 -5.82
C LEU A 185 -30.62 16.50 -6.51
N LYS A 186 -31.04 15.41 -7.15
CA LYS A 186 -32.42 15.28 -7.69
C LYS A 186 -33.47 15.23 -6.58
N LYS A 187 -33.15 14.63 -5.43
CA LYS A 187 -34.10 14.43 -4.33
C LYS A 187 -34.63 15.76 -3.80
N ASP A 188 -35.90 15.81 -3.42
CA ASP A 188 -36.49 17.03 -2.83
C ASP A 188 -35.74 17.52 -1.59
N GLN A 189 -35.26 16.58 -0.78
CA GLN A 189 -34.42 16.83 0.39
C GLN A 189 -33.14 15.99 0.26
N PRO A 190 -32.09 16.51 -0.40
CA PRO A 190 -30.80 15.85 -0.42
C PRO A 190 -30.22 15.78 0.99
N ARG A 191 -29.42 14.76 1.26
CA ARG A 191 -28.67 14.60 2.51
C ARG A 191 -27.77 15.81 2.74
N HIS A 192 -27.82 16.36 3.94
CA HIS A 192 -26.99 17.51 4.31
C HIS A 192 -25.48 17.22 4.19
N GLU A 193 -25.07 16.02 4.62
CA GLU A 193 -23.70 15.54 4.46
C GLU A 193 -23.66 14.12 3.87
N PHE A 194 -22.62 13.81 3.10
CA PHE A 194 -22.42 12.48 2.53
C PHE A 194 -20.95 12.17 2.19
N THR A 195 -20.67 10.92 1.84
CA THR A 195 -19.39 10.45 1.27
C THR A 195 -19.62 9.75 -0.07
N VAL A 196 -18.61 9.73 -0.93
CA VAL A 196 -18.59 8.94 -2.18
C VAL A 196 -17.28 8.13 -2.29
N GLY A 197 -17.30 7.04 -3.04
CA GLY A 197 -16.18 6.12 -3.23
C GLY A 197 -15.95 5.11 -2.10
N ILE A 198 -16.86 4.99 -1.13
CA ILE A 198 -16.79 4.01 -0.03
C ILE A 198 -18.18 3.44 0.27
N VAL A 199 -18.21 2.33 1.01
CA VAL A 199 -19.44 1.82 1.66
C VAL A 199 -19.36 2.11 3.15
N ASP A 200 -20.11 3.11 3.60
CA ASP A 200 -20.23 3.45 5.01
C ASP A 200 -21.51 2.83 5.58
N ASP A 201 -21.39 1.61 6.09
CA ASP A 201 -22.45 0.85 6.76
C ASP A 201 -22.51 1.10 8.28
N VAL A 202 -21.73 2.05 8.80
CA VAL A 202 -21.70 2.42 10.22
C VAL A 202 -22.48 3.70 10.45
N THR A 203 -22.12 4.78 9.76
CA THR A 203 -22.80 6.08 9.85
C THR A 203 -23.77 6.33 8.70
N ASN A 204 -23.82 5.43 7.70
CA ASN A 204 -24.75 5.49 6.56
C ASN A 204 -24.65 6.78 5.74
N LEU A 205 -23.47 7.42 5.70
CA LEU A 205 -23.24 8.67 4.97
C LEU A 205 -22.92 8.44 3.49
N SER A 206 -22.44 7.26 3.11
CA SER A 206 -22.08 6.98 1.71
C SER A 206 -23.29 6.99 0.79
N LEU A 207 -23.15 7.63 -0.37
CA LEU A 207 -24.12 7.53 -1.45
C LEU A 207 -23.95 6.20 -2.21
N PRO A 208 -25.05 5.56 -2.67
CA PRO A 208 -24.94 4.38 -3.51
C PRO A 208 -24.39 4.75 -4.90
N GLU A 209 -23.40 3.98 -5.37
CA GLU A 209 -22.81 4.11 -6.69
C GLU A 209 -23.26 2.94 -7.57
N ASP A 210 -23.71 3.23 -8.80
CA ASP A 210 -24.14 2.21 -9.75
C ASP A 210 -22.92 1.49 -10.35
N PRO A 211 -22.74 0.17 -10.13
CA PRO A 211 -21.63 -0.58 -10.70
C PRO A 211 -21.65 -0.63 -12.24
N ASP A 212 -22.81 -0.39 -12.85
CA ASP A 212 -23.00 -0.40 -14.30
C ASP A 212 -22.97 1.02 -14.92
N ALA A 213 -22.62 2.05 -14.12
CA ALA A 213 -22.55 3.45 -14.56
C ALA A 213 -21.85 3.60 -15.93
N PRO A 214 -22.41 4.38 -16.88
CA PRO A 214 -21.92 4.44 -18.25
C PRO A 214 -20.47 4.94 -18.33
N ASN A 215 -19.75 4.53 -19.38
CA ASN A 215 -18.44 5.09 -19.66
C ASN A 215 -18.62 6.51 -20.20
N THR A 216 -18.02 7.50 -19.54
CA THR A 216 -18.11 8.91 -19.94
C THR A 216 -16.82 9.43 -20.58
N ALA A 217 -15.81 8.58 -20.79
CA ALA A 217 -14.66 8.93 -21.60
C ALA A 217 -15.13 9.35 -23.00
N ALA A 218 -14.44 10.33 -23.60
CA ALA A 218 -14.80 10.86 -24.91
C ALA A 218 -14.86 9.75 -25.97
N GLU A 219 -15.81 9.84 -26.90
CA GLU A 219 -15.97 8.87 -27.98
C GLU A 219 -14.65 8.64 -28.74
N GLY A 220 -14.35 7.39 -29.08
CA GLY A 220 -13.10 7.01 -29.74
C GLY A 220 -11.88 6.92 -28.81
N THR A 221 -12.02 7.19 -27.50
CA THR A 221 -10.94 6.95 -26.53
C THR A 221 -10.69 5.45 -26.36
N ILE A 222 -9.46 5.02 -26.62
CA ILE A 222 -8.96 3.68 -26.36
C ILE A 222 -8.42 3.64 -24.94
N GLU A 223 -8.91 2.72 -24.12
CA GLU A 223 -8.54 2.55 -22.72
C GLU A 223 -7.88 1.20 -22.48
N CYS A 224 -6.67 1.22 -21.88
CA CYS A 224 -5.87 0.01 -21.69
C CYS A 224 -5.46 -0.15 -20.22
N LYS A 225 -5.40 -1.41 -19.76
CA LYS A 225 -4.88 -1.76 -18.43
C LYS A 225 -3.79 -2.83 -18.50
N PHE A 226 -2.69 -2.65 -17.77
CA PHE A 226 -1.58 -3.60 -17.76
C PHE A 226 -1.21 -3.98 -16.34
N TRP A 227 -1.27 -5.27 -16.04
CA TRP A 227 -0.94 -5.86 -14.76
C TRP A 227 0.46 -6.47 -14.82
N GLY A 228 1.40 -5.79 -14.17
CA GLY A 228 2.80 -6.19 -14.05
C GLY A 228 3.22 -6.46 -12.62
N ILE A 229 4.48 -6.87 -12.44
CA ILE A 229 5.12 -7.05 -11.14
C ILE A 229 6.32 -6.11 -11.00
N GLY A 230 6.49 -5.51 -9.83
CA GLY A 230 7.58 -4.57 -9.54
C GLY A 230 8.95 -5.15 -9.88
N GLY A 231 9.56 -4.63 -10.95
CA GLY A 231 10.85 -5.05 -11.48
C GLY A 231 10.84 -5.76 -12.84
N ASP A 232 9.66 -6.02 -13.42
CA ASP A 232 9.51 -6.70 -14.72
C ASP A 232 9.73 -5.80 -15.97
N GLY A 233 9.62 -4.48 -15.79
CA GLY A 233 9.75 -3.49 -16.88
C GLY A 233 8.45 -3.04 -17.53
N THR A 234 7.28 -3.52 -17.07
CA THR A 234 5.94 -3.18 -17.60
C THR A 234 5.68 -1.68 -17.61
N VAL A 235 5.88 -1.01 -16.46
CA VAL A 235 5.68 0.45 -16.36
C VAL A 235 6.64 1.22 -17.28
N GLY A 236 7.88 0.75 -17.41
CA GLY A 236 8.87 1.35 -18.31
C GLY A 236 8.44 1.24 -19.78
N ALA A 237 7.96 0.06 -20.19
CA ALA A 237 7.40 -0.16 -21.52
C ALA A 237 6.18 0.74 -21.78
N ASN A 238 5.25 0.84 -20.83
CA ASN A 238 4.07 1.70 -20.97
C ASN A 238 4.41 3.19 -21.10
N LYS A 239 5.39 3.68 -20.31
CA LYS A 239 5.91 5.05 -20.49
C LYS A 239 6.52 5.26 -21.88
N ASN A 240 7.21 4.25 -22.41
CA ASN A 240 7.77 4.32 -23.76
C ASN A 240 6.67 4.28 -24.83
N SER A 241 5.66 3.41 -24.70
CA SER A 241 4.51 3.35 -25.62
C SER A 241 3.76 4.68 -25.70
N ILE A 242 3.56 5.34 -24.56
CA ILE A 242 2.86 6.64 -24.50
C ILE A 242 3.67 7.74 -25.20
N LYS A 243 5.00 7.73 -25.07
CA LYS A 243 5.86 8.63 -25.83
C LYS A 243 5.82 8.34 -27.32
N ILE A 244 5.89 7.07 -27.72
CA ILE A 244 5.79 6.69 -29.14
C ILE A 244 4.49 7.23 -29.74
N ILE A 245 3.36 7.00 -29.08
CA ILE A 245 2.05 7.44 -29.57
C ILE A 245 1.96 8.98 -29.57
N GLY A 246 2.34 9.65 -28.48
CA GLY A 246 2.24 11.11 -28.38
C GLY A 246 3.21 11.89 -29.26
N ASP A 247 4.41 11.36 -29.53
CA ASP A 247 5.42 12.04 -30.36
C ASP A 247 5.20 11.80 -31.87
N HIS A 248 4.42 10.78 -32.25
CA HIS A 248 4.21 10.39 -33.65
C HIS A 248 2.73 10.45 -34.10
N THR A 249 1.83 10.94 -33.25
CA THR A 249 0.42 11.18 -33.60
C THR A 249 -0.11 12.46 -32.97
N ASP A 250 -1.25 12.95 -33.46
CA ASP A 250 -1.97 14.08 -32.88
C ASP A 250 -2.90 13.66 -31.72
N LYS A 251 -2.84 12.40 -31.27
CA LYS A 251 -3.71 11.89 -30.20
C LYS A 251 -3.30 12.47 -28.85
N TYR A 252 -4.31 12.78 -28.03
CA TYR A 252 -4.11 12.98 -26.61
C TYR A 252 -3.74 11.65 -25.96
N VAL A 253 -2.78 11.70 -25.04
CA VAL A 253 -2.29 10.53 -24.32
C VAL A 253 -2.35 10.77 -22.82
N GLN A 254 -2.81 9.78 -22.05
CA GLN A 254 -2.84 9.81 -20.59
C GLN A 254 -2.22 8.53 -20.04
N ALA A 255 -1.44 8.68 -18.96
CA ALA A 255 -0.84 7.59 -18.22
C ALA A 255 -1.09 7.77 -16.73
N TYR A 256 -1.55 6.72 -16.07
CA TYR A 256 -1.52 6.62 -14.61
C TYR A 256 -0.95 5.26 -14.21
N PHE A 257 -0.14 5.23 -13.15
CA PHE A 257 0.52 4.02 -12.68
C PHE A 257 0.23 3.83 -11.20
N GLN A 258 -0.54 2.79 -10.89
CA GLN A 258 -0.79 2.33 -9.53
C GLN A 258 0.33 1.38 -9.10
N TYR A 259 0.95 1.66 -7.97
CA TYR A 259 2.00 0.84 -7.38
C TYR A 259 1.57 0.32 -6.01
N ASP A 260 2.02 -0.88 -5.70
CA ASP A 260 2.02 -1.43 -4.36
C ASP A 260 3.04 -0.70 -3.46
N SER A 261 2.82 -0.69 -2.14
CA SER A 261 3.77 -0.19 -1.15
C SER A 261 5.01 -1.11 -1.05
N LYS A 262 4.87 -2.37 -1.45
CA LYS A 262 5.99 -3.33 -1.53
C LYS A 262 6.99 -2.90 -2.59
N LYS A 263 8.21 -2.54 -2.13
CA LYS A 263 9.28 -1.99 -2.98
C LYS A 263 9.77 -2.93 -4.08
N THR A 264 9.65 -4.23 -3.91
CA THR A 264 10.02 -5.24 -4.93
C THR A 264 9.00 -6.36 -4.94
N GLY A 265 8.61 -6.81 -6.14
CA GLY A 265 7.65 -7.88 -6.31
C GLY A 265 6.21 -7.52 -5.91
N GLY A 266 5.89 -6.24 -5.75
CA GLY A 266 4.52 -5.75 -5.58
C GLY A 266 3.78 -5.68 -6.91
N ILE A 267 2.45 -5.60 -6.88
CA ILE A 267 1.63 -5.46 -8.09
C ILE A 267 1.81 -4.05 -8.66
N THR A 268 1.87 -3.93 -9.98
CA THR A 268 1.81 -2.64 -10.68
C THR A 268 0.68 -2.67 -11.71
N ILE A 269 -0.20 -1.67 -11.69
CA ILE A 269 -1.29 -1.54 -12.64
C ILE A 269 -1.09 -0.25 -13.42
N SER A 270 -0.94 -0.36 -14.73
CA SER A 270 -0.84 0.81 -15.62
C SER A 270 -2.19 1.05 -16.27
N HIS A 271 -2.67 2.30 -16.21
CA HIS A 271 -3.89 2.77 -16.85
C HIS A 271 -3.49 3.75 -17.96
N LEU A 272 -3.83 3.43 -19.20
CA LEU A 272 -3.44 4.22 -20.35
C LEU A 272 -4.71 4.59 -21.10
N ARG A 273 -4.79 5.84 -21.56
CA ARG A 273 -5.85 6.31 -22.46
C ARG A 273 -5.25 7.05 -23.63
N PHE A 274 -5.83 6.85 -24.82
CA PHE A 274 -5.43 7.52 -26.05
C PHE A 274 -6.67 7.89 -26.86
N GLY A 275 -6.74 9.10 -27.38
CA GLY A 275 -7.92 9.53 -28.14
C GLY A 275 -7.69 10.81 -28.92
N ASP A 276 -8.59 11.11 -29.86
CA ASP A 276 -8.54 12.32 -30.69
C ASP A 276 -9.10 13.56 -29.95
N HIS A 277 -9.79 13.33 -28.83
CA HIS A 277 -10.31 14.35 -27.95
C HIS A 277 -9.48 14.45 -26.67
N ARG A 278 -9.53 15.64 -26.04
CA ARG A 278 -8.86 15.87 -24.76
C ARG A 278 -9.38 14.91 -23.70
N ILE A 279 -8.47 14.19 -23.05
CA ILE A 279 -8.79 13.21 -22.00
C ILE A 279 -8.99 13.95 -20.66
N ARG A 280 -10.16 13.79 -20.05
CA ARG A 280 -10.58 14.41 -18.77
C ARG A 280 -10.87 13.36 -17.70
N SER A 281 -10.15 12.24 -17.76
CA SER A 281 -10.47 11.05 -16.98
C SER A 281 -9.44 10.78 -15.86
N PRO A 282 -9.31 11.61 -14.81
CA PRO A 282 -8.33 11.40 -13.73
C PRO A 282 -8.81 10.34 -12.71
N TYR A 283 -9.27 9.20 -13.21
CA TYR A 283 -9.73 8.03 -12.47
C TYR A 283 -9.21 6.76 -13.13
N TYR A 284 -9.21 5.65 -12.41
CA TYR A 284 -8.76 4.36 -12.93
C TYR A 284 -9.60 3.92 -14.13
N VAL A 285 -8.96 3.35 -15.15
CA VAL A 285 -9.69 2.64 -16.22
C VAL A 285 -10.50 1.50 -15.60
N THR A 286 -11.84 1.60 -15.63
CA THR A 286 -12.76 0.54 -15.17
C THR A 286 -13.45 -0.19 -16.32
N LYS A 287 -13.41 0.41 -17.52
CA LYS A 287 -13.91 -0.16 -18.77
C LYS A 287 -12.79 -0.03 -19.81
N ALA A 288 -12.10 -1.11 -20.13
CA ALA A 288 -10.91 -1.17 -20.96
C ALA A 288 -11.19 -1.90 -22.29
N ASP A 289 -10.65 -1.38 -23.38
CA ASP A 289 -10.63 -2.04 -24.68
C ASP A 289 -9.60 -3.19 -24.71
N PHE A 290 -8.51 -3.02 -23.94
CA PHE A 290 -7.41 -3.98 -23.85
C PHE A 290 -6.92 -4.13 -22.41
N VAL A 291 -6.83 -5.37 -21.92
CA VAL A 291 -6.22 -5.69 -20.63
C VAL A 291 -5.13 -6.74 -20.83
N ALA A 292 -3.94 -6.50 -20.27
CA ALA A 292 -2.84 -7.45 -20.28
C ALA A 292 -2.42 -7.89 -18.88
N CYS A 293 -2.22 -9.19 -18.71
CA CYS A 293 -1.64 -9.83 -17.55
C CYS A 293 -0.21 -10.29 -17.88
N HIS A 294 0.80 -9.62 -17.33
CA HIS A 294 2.20 -9.92 -17.62
C HIS A 294 2.81 -10.96 -16.67
N ASN A 295 2.09 -11.37 -15.62
CA ASN A 295 2.53 -12.36 -14.65
C ASN A 295 1.45 -13.45 -14.45
N PRO A 296 1.72 -14.72 -14.82
CA PRO A 296 0.74 -15.80 -14.73
C PRO A 296 0.26 -16.08 -13.30
N ALA A 297 1.05 -15.76 -12.28
CA ALA A 297 0.64 -15.93 -10.88
C ALA A 297 -0.61 -15.11 -10.50
N TYR A 298 -0.93 -14.05 -11.26
CA TYR A 298 -2.15 -13.27 -11.03
C TYR A 298 -3.41 -14.02 -11.47
N ILE A 299 -3.30 -14.94 -12.43
CA ILE A 299 -4.39 -15.82 -12.83
C ILE A 299 -4.70 -16.82 -11.72
N THR A 300 -3.68 -17.52 -11.21
CA THR A 300 -3.87 -18.52 -10.15
C THR A 300 -4.28 -17.92 -8.81
N LYS A 301 -3.92 -16.66 -8.55
CA LYS A 301 -4.39 -15.90 -7.37
C LYS A 301 -5.83 -15.38 -7.49
N GLY A 302 -6.49 -15.58 -8.63
CA GLY A 302 -7.86 -15.12 -8.84
C GLY A 302 -8.00 -13.60 -8.89
N LEU A 303 -6.99 -12.87 -9.36
CA LEU A 303 -7.12 -11.42 -9.52
C LEU A 303 -8.16 -11.11 -10.61
N LYS A 304 -9.16 -10.30 -10.27
CA LYS A 304 -10.30 -9.97 -11.15
C LYS A 304 -9.92 -8.96 -12.23
N MET A 305 -9.05 -9.36 -13.15
CA MET A 305 -8.50 -8.49 -14.21
C MET A 305 -9.44 -8.38 -15.41
N VAL A 306 -10.00 -9.51 -15.86
CA VAL A 306 -10.80 -9.58 -17.10
C VAL A 306 -12.13 -8.84 -16.99
N ARG A 307 -12.64 -8.62 -15.77
CA ARG A 307 -13.92 -7.93 -15.52
C ARG A 307 -13.94 -6.48 -16.00
N ASP A 308 -12.76 -5.88 -16.16
CA ASP A 308 -12.62 -4.51 -16.63
C ASP A 308 -12.65 -4.44 -18.17
N VAL A 309 -12.64 -5.57 -18.88
CA VAL A 309 -12.62 -5.60 -20.35
C VAL A 309 -14.03 -5.36 -20.90
N LYS A 310 -14.19 -4.37 -21.78
CA LYS A 310 -15.46 -4.07 -22.48
C LYS A 310 -15.93 -5.28 -23.30
N PRO A 311 -17.24 -5.42 -23.57
CA PRO A 311 -17.73 -6.41 -24.52
C PRO A 311 -17.03 -6.32 -25.88
N GLY A 312 -16.57 -7.46 -26.41
CA GLY A 312 -15.76 -7.53 -27.64
C GLY A 312 -14.28 -7.12 -27.49
N GLY A 313 -13.84 -6.73 -26.30
CA GLY A 313 -12.47 -6.31 -26.02
C GLY A 313 -11.46 -7.46 -26.00
N THR A 314 -10.21 -7.13 -25.67
CA THR A 314 -9.07 -8.06 -25.72
C THR A 314 -8.45 -8.28 -24.35
N PHE A 315 -8.16 -9.55 -24.03
CA PHE A 315 -7.41 -9.97 -22.84
C PHE A 315 -6.14 -10.74 -23.26
N LEU A 316 -4.96 -10.22 -22.94
CA LEU A 316 -3.66 -10.84 -23.21
C LEU A 316 -3.05 -11.41 -21.93
N VAL A 317 -2.59 -12.66 -21.94
CA VAL A 317 -1.91 -13.29 -20.80
C VAL A 317 -0.52 -13.78 -21.20
N ASN A 318 0.48 -13.37 -20.43
CA ASN A 318 1.84 -13.91 -20.52
C ASN A 318 1.97 -15.16 -19.65
N CYS A 319 2.11 -16.33 -20.26
CA CYS A 319 2.28 -17.61 -19.55
C CYS A 319 3.01 -18.64 -20.42
N GLN A 320 3.54 -19.68 -19.78
CA GLN A 320 4.13 -20.83 -20.47
C GLN A 320 3.09 -21.91 -20.81
N TRP A 321 1.88 -21.77 -20.26
CA TRP A 321 0.78 -22.71 -20.41
C TRP A 321 0.25 -22.75 -21.83
N ASP A 322 -0.22 -23.94 -22.24
CA ASP A 322 -1.10 -24.05 -23.39
C ASP A 322 -2.56 -23.65 -23.05
N ALA A 323 -3.47 -23.78 -24.02
CA ALA A 323 -4.86 -23.38 -23.84
C ALA A 323 -5.62 -24.25 -22.82
N GLU A 324 -5.27 -25.53 -22.70
CA GLU A 324 -5.91 -26.47 -21.78
C GLU A 324 -5.43 -26.19 -20.34
N GLU A 325 -4.11 -26.06 -20.17
CA GLU A 325 -3.49 -25.67 -18.90
C GLU A 325 -3.98 -24.29 -18.43
N PHE A 326 -4.05 -23.29 -19.33
CA PHE A 326 -4.63 -21.99 -19.00
C PHE A 326 -6.09 -22.11 -18.57
N SER A 327 -6.89 -22.89 -19.30
CA SER A 327 -8.29 -23.16 -18.93
C SER A 327 -8.38 -23.80 -17.54
N HIS A 328 -7.47 -24.70 -17.17
CA HIS A 328 -7.43 -25.29 -15.82
C HIS A 328 -7.17 -24.23 -14.74
N HIS A 329 -6.23 -23.31 -14.98
CA HIS A 329 -5.87 -22.26 -14.01
C HIS A 329 -6.82 -21.05 -13.99
N PHE A 330 -7.58 -20.80 -15.07
CA PHE A 330 -8.39 -19.60 -15.19
C PHE A 330 -9.68 -19.69 -14.32
N PRO A 331 -9.94 -18.69 -13.44
CA PRO A 331 -11.07 -18.74 -12.52
C PRO A 331 -12.44 -18.84 -13.22
N ALA A 332 -13.38 -19.55 -12.59
CA ALA A 332 -14.69 -19.82 -13.18
C ALA A 332 -15.52 -18.55 -13.42
N GLU A 333 -15.48 -17.57 -12.52
CA GLU A 333 -16.15 -16.29 -12.69
C GLU A 333 -15.57 -15.50 -13.88
N ALA A 334 -14.26 -15.61 -14.10
CA ALA A 334 -13.57 -14.97 -15.22
C ALA A 334 -13.93 -15.64 -16.55
N LYS A 335 -14.03 -16.98 -16.57
CA LYS A 335 -14.52 -17.76 -17.73
C LYS A 335 -15.93 -17.34 -18.15
N ARG A 336 -16.86 -17.27 -17.20
CA ARG A 336 -18.25 -16.82 -17.46
C ARG A 336 -18.29 -15.41 -18.01
N TYR A 337 -17.46 -14.49 -17.47
CA TYR A 337 -17.37 -13.12 -17.96
C TYR A 337 -16.86 -13.04 -19.41
N VAL A 338 -15.86 -13.83 -19.78
CA VAL A 338 -15.32 -13.92 -21.15
C VAL A 338 -16.39 -14.33 -22.15
N VAL A 339 -17.15 -15.38 -21.84
CA VAL A 339 -18.22 -15.86 -22.74
C VAL A 339 -19.35 -14.84 -22.85
N LYS A 340 -19.85 -14.33 -21.72
CA LYS A 340 -20.97 -13.37 -21.69
C LYS A 340 -20.68 -12.11 -22.51
N ASN A 341 -19.43 -11.64 -22.48
CA ASN A 341 -19.02 -10.38 -23.10
C ASN A 341 -18.26 -10.58 -24.43
N ASN A 342 -18.20 -11.81 -24.96
CA ASN A 342 -17.51 -12.13 -26.22
C ASN A 342 -16.06 -11.60 -26.28
N ILE A 343 -15.28 -11.83 -25.22
CA ILE A 343 -13.92 -11.31 -25.09
C ILE A 343 -12.95 -12.17 -25.88
N SER A 344 -12.03 -11.54 -26.61
CA SER A 344 -10.93 -12.23 -27.28
C SER A 344 -9.78 -12.46 -26.31
N VAL A 345 -9.44 -13.73 -26.06
CA VAL A 345 -8.32 -14.11 -25.17
C VAL A 345 -7.10 -14.55 -26.00
N TYR A 346 -5.93 -14.00 -25.65
CA TYR A 346 -4.65 -14.30 -26.29
C TYR A 346 -3.63 -14.75 -25.25
N LEU A 347 -2.84 -15.79 -25.56
CA LEU A 347 -1.73 -16.26 -24.75
C LEU A 347 -0.40 -15.97 -25.46
N ILE A 348 0.63 -15.59 -24.70
CA ILE A 348 1.99 -15.39 -25.20
C ILE A 348 3.02 -15.96 -24.21
N ASN A 349 3.94 -16.80 -24.67
CA ASN A 349 5.06 -17.26 -23.84
C ASN A 349 6.25 -16.32 -24.02
N ALA A 350 6.16 -15.11 -23.43
CA ALA A 350 7.28 -14.17 -23.49
C ALA A 350 8.45 -14.59 -22.58
N ILE A 351 8.22 -15.50 -21.62
CA ILE A 351 9.20 -15.95 -20.64
C ILE A 351 10.30 -16.77 -21.31
N ASP A 352 9.93 -17.82 -22.05
CA ASP A 352 10.92 -18.67 -22.72
C ASP A 352 11.49 -17.99 -23.95
N LEU A 353 10.65 -17.25 -24.68
CA LEU A 353 11.09 -16.45 -25.83
C LEU A 353 12.16 -15.42 -25.44
N ALA A 354 12.04 -14.78 -24.27
CA ALA A 354 13.09 -13.88 -23.76
C ALA A 354 14.40 -14.62 -23.47
N LYS A 355 14.36 -15.85 -22.94
CA LYS A 355 15.57 -16.66 -22.71
C LYS A 355 16.23 -17.05 -24.03
N GLU A 356 15.45 -17.51 -25.00
CA GLU A 356 15.92 -17.92 -26.33
C GLU A 356 16.59 -16.76 -27.10
N ILE A 357 16.03 -15.56 -27.02
CA ILE A 357 16.58 -14.34 -27.66
C ILE A 357 17.82 -13.82 -26.90
N GLY A 358 18.04 -14.24 -25.65
CA GLY A 358 19.13 -13.80 -24.78
C GLY A 358 18.79 -12.63 -23.85
N MET A 359 17.53 -12.21 -23.80
CA MET A 359 17.02 -11.14 -22.92
C MET A 359 16.94 -11.57 -21.44
N GLY A 360 17.15 -12.86 -21.16
CA GLY A 360 17.09 -13.43 -19.81
C GLY A 360 15.67 -13.33 -19.25
N LYS A 361 15.52 -12.67 -18.09
CA LYS A 361 14.22 -12.49 -17.43
C LYS A 361 13.37 -11.31 -17.94
N ARG A 362 13.80 -10.60 -18.99
CA ARG A 362 13.15 -9.36 -19.46
C ARG A 362 12.15 -9.65 -20.57
N THR A 363 10.88 -9.66 -20.23
CA THR A 363 9.76 -9.91 -21.17
C THR A 363 9.13 -8.63 -21.73
N ASN A 364 9.45 -7.46 -21.14
CA ASN A 364 8.80 -6.18 -21.41
C ASN A 364 8.77 -5.78 -22.90
N THR A 365 9.86 -5.92 -23.64
CA THR A 365 9.92 -5.53 -25.08
C THR A 365 8.99 -6.41 -25.94
N ILE A 366 8.93 -7.71 -25.64
CA ILE A 366 8.07 -8.68 -26.35
C ILE A 366 6.60 -8.32 -26.10
N LEU A 367 6.23 -8.12 -24.83
CA LEU A 367 4.87 -7.79 -24.42
C LEU A 367 4.41 -6.41 -24.92
N GLN A 368 5.33 -5.44 -24.99
CA GLN A 368 5.07 -4.14 -25.59
C GLN A 368 4.73 -4.25 -27.08
N SER A 369 5.43 -5.11 -27.83
CA SER A 369 5.14 -5.35 -29.25
C SER A 369 3.79 -6.01 -29.44
N ALA A 370 3.47 -7.02 -28.62
CA ALA A 370 2.16 -7.68 -28.62
C ALA A 370 1.01 -6.69 -28.35
N PHE A 371 1.22 -5.72 -27.45
CA PHE A 371 0.27 -4.64 -27.23
C PHE A 371 0.00 -3.82 -28.49
N PHE A 372 1.02 -3.35 -29.20
CA PHE A 372 0.82 -2.55 -30.41
C PHE A 372 0.09 -3.33 -31.52
N ALA A 373 0.45 -4.61 -31.70
CA ALA A 373 -0.20 -5.48 -32.68
C ALA A 373 -1.68 -5.76 -32.35
N LEU A 374 -2.01 -5.96 -31.07
CA LEU A 374 -3.37 -6.33 -30.65
C LEU A 374 -4.29 -5.12 -30.41
N ALA A 375 -3.79 -4.06 -29.78
CA ALA A 375 -4.58 -2.88 -29.44
C ALA A 375 -4.84 -1.97 -30.64
N LYS A 376 -4.05 -2.12 -31.72
CA LYS A 376 -4.23 -1.41 -33.00
C LYS A 376 -4.35 0.11 -32.86
N VAL A 377 -3.64 0.68 -31.88
CA VAL A 377 -3.60 2.14 -31.64
C VAL A 377 -2.89 2.86 -32.80
N LEU A 378 -1.96 2.18 -33.46
CA LEU A 378 -1.22 2.62 -34.64
C LEU A 378 -1.27 1.53 -35.73
N PRO A 379 -1.02 1.89 -37.00
CA PRO A 379 -0.67 0.90 -38.02
C PRO A 379 0.52 0.06 -37.56
N GLU A 380 0.46 -1.26 -37.81
CA GLU A 380 1.45 -2.21 -37.28
C GLU A 380 2.88 -1.92 -37.76
N GLU A 381 3.04 -1.61 -39.06
CA GLU A 381 4.35 -1.27 -39.64
C GLU A 381 5.00 -0.05 -38.96
N ASP A 382 4.21 0.99 -38.69
CA ASP A 382 4.66 2.20 -38.02
C ASP A 382 5.00 1.92 -36.55
N ALA A 383 4.16 1.15 -35.85
CA ALA A 383 4.42 0.78 -34.46
C ALA A 383 5.75 0.04 -34.32
N LEU A 384 6.00 -0.98 -35.15
CA LEU A 384 7.25 -1.75 -35.11
C LEU A 384 8.46 -0.89 -35.45
N LYS A 385 8.33 0.02 -36.43
CA LYS A 385 9.38 0.97 -36.78
C LYS A 385 9.72 1.89 -35.60
N TYR A 386 8.74 2.56 -35.01
CA TYR A 386 8.97 3.49 -33.90
C TYR A 386 9.51 2.79 -32.65
N MET A 387 9.07 1.57 -32.38
CA MET A 387 9.64 0.75 -31.31
C MET A 387 11.13 0.45 -31.56
N LYS A 388 11.51 0.06 -32.78
CA LYS A 388 12.91 -0.22 -33.15
C LYS A 388 13.77 1.04 -33.09
N ASP A 389 13.25 2.18 -33.51
CA ASP A 389 13.94 3.47 -33.42
C ASP A 389 14.17 3.86 -31.95
N ALA A 390 13.14 3.73 -31.11
CA ALA A 390 13.23 4.01 -29.68
C ALA A 390 14.20 3.06 -28.95
N ALA A 391 14.19 1.77 -29.29
CA ALA A 391 15.13 0.78 -28.76
C ALA A 391 16.58 1.10 -29.16
N THR A 392 16.80 1.49 -30.42
CA THR A 392 18.12 1.92 -30.91
C THR A 392 18.61 3.14 -30.14
N HIS A 393 17.79 4.19 -30.05
CA HIS A 393 18.14 5.41 -29.32
C HIS A 393 18.48 5.13 -27.85
N SER A 394 17.70 4.26 -27.19
CA SER A 394 17.84 3.95 -25.76
C SER A 394 19.05 3.07 -25.44
N TYR A 395 19.41 2.14 -26.34
CA TYR A 395 20.35 1.06 -26.03
C TYR A 395 21.62 1.07 -26.87
N LEU A 396 21.77 1.96 -27.87
CA LEU A 396 22.99 2.03 -28.68
C LEU A 396 24.26 2.23 -27.84
N LYS A 397 24.17 3.03 -26.76
CA LYS A 397 25.28 3.22 -25.80
C LYS A 397 25.70 1.94 -25.06
N LYS A 398 24.85 0.90 -25.04
CA LYS A 398 25.13 -0.41 -24.44
C LYS A 398 25.68 -1.44 -25.44
N GLY A 399 25.83 -1.05 -26.71
CA GLY A 399 26.39 -1.87 -27.78
C GLY A 399 25.34 -2.45 -28.72
N GLN A 400 25.75 -2.70 -29.98
CA GLN A 400 24.87 -3.16 -31.07
C GLN A 400 24.17 -4.48 -30.74
N ASN A 401 24.85 -5.41 -30.07
CA ASN A 401 24.25 -6.69 -29.65
C ASN A 401 22.98 -6.50 -28.80
N VAL A 402 22.95 -5.49 -27.91
CA VAL A 402 21.78 -5.20 -27.09
C VAL A 402 20.64 -4.62 -27.93
N VAL A 403 20.97 -3.79 -28.94
CA VAL A 403 20.00 -3.25 -29.89
C VAL A 403 19.38 -4.38 -30.72
N ASP A 404 20.21 -5.24 -31.31
CA ASP A 404 19.79 -6.36 -32.16
C ASP A 404 18.90 -7.34 -31.39
N MET A 405 19.24 -7.63 -30.12
CA MET A 405 18.39 -8.46 -29.24
C MET A 405 17.02 -7.82 -29.01
N ASN A 406 16.95 -6.50 -28.82
CA ASN A 406 15.67 -5.81 -28.67
C ASN A 406 14.88 -5.80 -29.98
N HIS A 407 15.52 -5.62 -31.14
CA HIS A 407 14.84 -5.70 -32.43
C HIS A 407 14.24 -7.09 -32.66
N LYS A 408 14.99 -8.16 -32.37
CA LYS A 408 14.46 -9.54 -32.40
C LYS A 408 13.29 -9.74 -31.46
N ALA A 409 13.36 -9.18 -30.25
CA ALA A 409 12.27 -9.24 -29.28
C ALA A 409 11.00 -8.50 -29.77
N ILE A 410 11.16 -7.37 -30.45
CA ILE A 410 10.06 -6.63 -31.08
C ILE A 410 9.40 -7.47 -32.18
N ASP A 411 10.20 -8.02 -33.10
CA ASP A 411 9.70 -8.81 -34.22
C ASP A 411 8.97 -10.09 -33.74
N ALA A 412 9.53 -10.76 -32.73
CA ALA A 412 8.91 -11.95 -32.16
C ALA A 412 7.62 -11.60 -31.41
N GLY A 413 7.61 -10.52 -30.61
CA GLY A 413 6.42 -10.11 -29.86
C GLY A 413 5.24 -9.69 -30.74
N ALA A 414 5.48 -9.26 -31.97
CA ALA A 414 4.44 -8.87 -32.92
C ALA A 414 3.59 -10.06 -33.40
N THR A 415 4.11 -11.28 -33.29
CA THR A 415 3.48 -12.48 -33.90
C THR A 415 3.40 -13.70 -32.99
N ALA A 416 4.12 -13.73 -31.86
CA ALA A 416 4.21 -14.92 -30.99
C ALA A 416 2.94 -15.21 -30.17
N PHE A 417 2.00 -14.26 -30.06
CA PHE A 417 0.75 -14.48 -29.34
C PHE A 417 -0.19 -15.40 -30.12
N LYS A 418 -0.97 -16.21 -29.40
CA LYS A 418 -1.97 -17.11 -29.98
C LYS A 418 -3.34 -16.78 -29.42
N LYS A 419 -4.32 -16.58 -30.30
CA LYS A 419 -5.73 -16.52 -29.90
C LYS A 419 -6.19 -17.91 -29.50
N ILE A 420 -6.82 -18.06 -28.33
CA ILE A 420 -7.40 -19.33 -27.93
C ILE A 420 -8.85 -19.43 -28.39
N GLU A 421 -9.28 -20.64 -28.74
CA GLU A 421 -10.69 -20.95 -28.92
C GLU A 421 -11.34 -21.03 -27.53
N ILE A 422 -12.43 -20.29 -27.33
CA ILE A 422 -13.13 -20.27 -26.04
C ILE A 422 -14.02 -21.51 -25.94
N PRO A 423 -13.77 -22.42 -24.98
CA PRO A 423 -14.61 -23.59 -24.77
C PRO A 423 -16.05 -23.20 -24.40
N ALA A 424 -17.04 -23.91 -24.94
CA ALA A 424 -18.45 -23.60 -24.67
C ALA A 424 -18.85 -23.83 -23.19
N ASP A 425 -18.19 -24.76 -22.51
CA ASP A 425 -18.42 -25.09 -21.10
C ASP A 425 -17.98 -23.99 -20.12
N TRP A 426 -17.21 -22.99 -20.58
CA TRP A 426 -16.86 -21.81 -19.79
C TRP A 426 -18.09 -20.99 -19.37
N ALA A 427 -19.19 -21.07 -20.12
CA ALA A 427 -20.45 -20.39 -19.81
C ALA A 427 -21.05 -20.87 -18.48
N ASP A 428 -20.87 -22.16 -18.16
CA ASP A 428 -21.45 -22.85 -17.02
C ASP A 428 -20.39 -23.27 -15.98
N ALA A 429 -19.17 -22.75 -16.11
CA ALA A 429 -18.07 -23.03 -15.19
C ALA A 429 -18.49 -22.73 -13.74
N GLN A 430 -18.21 -23.65 -12.83
CA GLN A 430 -18.60 -23.55 -11.42
C GLN A 430 -17.46 -23.00 -10.57
N ASP A 431 -17.79 -22.12 -9.63
CA ASP A 431 -16.80 -21.60 -8.68
C ASP A 431 -16.36 -22.73 -7.74
N ALA A 432 -15.06 -23.00 -7.70
CA ALA A 432 -14.51 -23.99 -6.78
C ALA A 432 -14.31 -23.34 -5.40
N PRO A 433 -14.89 -23.87 -4.32
CA PRO A 433 -14.54 -23.41 -2.98
C PRO A 433 -13.10 -23.80 -2.71
N ASN A 434 -12.26 -22.82 -2.35
CA ASN A 434 -10.91 -23.07 -1.86
C ASN A 434 -10.81 -22.68 -0.37
N PRO A 435 -11.41 -23.46 0.54
CA PRO A 435 -11.33 -23.17 1.96
C PRO A 435 -9.91 -23.47 2.42
N ILE A 436 -9.11 -22.42 2.57
CA ILE A 436 -7.83 -22.51 3.26
C ILE A 436 -8.15 -22.51 4.76
N SER A 437 -8.00 -23.67 5.41
CA SER A 437 -8.02 -23.72 6.88
C SER A 437 -6.75 -23.04 7.39
N LEU A 438 -6.91 -21.95 8.13
CA LEU A 438 -5.81 -21.21 8.74
C LEU A 438 -5.79 -21.46 10.24
N GLU A 439 -4.60 -21.67 10.79
CA GLU A 439 -4.38 -21.84 12.22
C GLU A 439 -3.71 -20.59 12.79
N GLY A 440 -4.18 -20.11 13.94
CA GLY A 440 -3.65 -18.91 14.57
C GLY A 440 -4.59 -18.30 15.59
N ARG A 441 -4.21 -17.14 16.15
CA ARG A 441 -5.05 -16.37 17.08
C ARG A 441 -6.30 -15.88 16.34
N ALA A 442 -7.47 -16.00 16.96
CA ALA A 442 -8.75 -15.66 16.32
C ALA A 442 -8.78 -14.22 15.75
N ALA A 443 -8.29 -13.22 16.48
CA ALA A 443 -8.23 -11.84 16.01
C ALA A 443 -7.33 -11.66 14.77
N LEU A 444 -6.17 -12.33 14.77
CA LEU A 444 -5.25 -12.32 13.62
C LEU A 444 -5.89 -13.00 12.40
N LEU A 445 -6.54 -14.14 12.58
CA LEU A 445 -7.23 -14.86 11.50
C LEU A 445 -8.37 -14.02 10.91
N LYS A 446 -9.15 -13.34 11.76
CA LYS A 446 -10.18 -12.38 11.33
C LYS A 446 -9.58 -11.29 10.45
N GLN A 447 -8.51 -10.62 10.90
CA GLN A 447 -7.81 -9.60 10.11
C GLN A 447 -7.28 -10.15 8.78
N VAL A 448 -6.68 -11.35 8.80
CA VAL A 448 -6.16 -12.00 7.59
C VAL A 448 -7.28 -12.27 6.58
N GLN A 449 -8.41 -12.81 7.04
CA GLN A 449 -9.53 -13.19 6.19
C GLN A 449 -10.35 -12.00 5.69
N GLU A 450 -10.67 -11.04 6.56
CA GLU A 450 -11.58 -9.93 6.27
C GLU A 450 -10.87 -8.71 5.68
N ILE A 451 -9.57 -8.53 5.93
CA ILE A 451 -8.82 -7.33 5.49
C ILE A 451 -7.65 -7.71 4.58
N MET A 452 -6.67 -8.47 5.08
CA MET A 452 -5.41 -8.71 4.37
C MET A 452 -5.62 -9.44 3.03
N ASN A 453 -6.43 -10.50 3.02
CA ASN A 453 -6.69 -11.30 1.83
C ASN A 453 -7.43 -10.50 0.74
N PRO A 454 -8.56 -9.82 1.03
CA PRO A 454 -9.20 -8.94 0.05
C PRO A 454 -8.27 -7.84 -0.48
N VAL A 455 -7.52 -7.17 0.41
CA VAL A 455 -6.56 -6.13 -0.01
C VAL A 455 -5.49 -6.71 -0.94
N SER A 456 -4.93 -7.89 -0.61
CA SER A 456 -3.92 -8.58 -1.43
C SER A 456 -4.44 -9.03 -2.79
N ARG A 457 -5.76 -9.19 -2.95
CA ARG A 457 -6.42 -9.46 -4.22
C ARG A 457 -6.87 -8.21 -4.98
N MET A 458 -6.45 -7.01 -4.52
CA MET A 458 -6.88 -5.72 -5.06
C MET A 458 -8.40 -5.48 -4.93
N GLU A 459 -9.00 -5.99 -3.85
CA GLU A 459 -10.43 -5.85 -3.52
C GLU A 459 -10.68 -4.94 -2.30
N GLY A 460 -9.62 -4.29 -1.79
CA GLY A 460 -9.70 -3.44 -0.59
C GLY A 460 -10.69 -2.28 -0.69
N ASP A 461 -10.93 -1.75 -1.90
CA ASP A 461 -11.90 -0.67 -2.12
C ASP A 461 -13.36 -1.09 -1.85
N SER A 462 -13.66 -2.39 -1.89
CA SER A 462 -14.98 -2.93 -1.61
C SER A 462 -15.27 -3.19 -0.13
N LEU A 463 -14.25 -3.07 0.74
CA LEU A 463 -14.40 -3.28 2.17
C LEU A 463 -15.18 -2.12 2.80
N PRO A 464 -16.29 -2.38 3.51
CA PRO A 464 -17.07 -1.34 4.15
C PRO A 464 -16.40 -0.81 5.42
N VAL A 465 -16.86 0.33 5.92
CA VAL A 465 -16.33 0.98 7.14
C VAL A 465 -16.38 0.05 8.37
N SER A 466 -17.43 -0.78 8.50
CA SER A 466 -17.59 -1.70 9.63
C SER A 466 -16.45 -2.69 9.82
N VAL A 467 -15.76 -3.08 8.73
CA VAL A 467 -14.60 -3.98 8.78
C VAL A 467 -13.44 -3.34 9.57
N PHE A 468 -13.36 -2.01 9.61
CA PHE A 468 -12.30 -1.27 10.31
C PHE A 468 -12.72 -0.78 11.70
N LYS A 469 -13.92 -1.12 12.18
CA LYS A 469 -14.44 -0.62 13.47
C LYS A 469 -13.55 -1.01 14.65
N ASP A 470 -13.03 -2.23 14.65
CA ASP A 470 -12.10 -2.75 15.67
C ASP A 470 -10.67 -2.16 15.52
N HIS A 471 -10.44 -1.40 14.44
CA HIS A 471 -9.17 -0.79 14.05
C HIS A 471 -9.29 0.74 13.91
N ALA A 472 -10.29 1.37 14.55
CA ALA A 472 -10.62 2.78 14.33
C ALA A 472 -9.49 3.74 14.78
N ASP A 473 -8.63 3.30 15.68
CA ASP A 473 -7.43 4.01 16.14
C ASP A 473 -6.16 3.64 15.33
N GLY A 474 -6.30 2.81 14.29
CA GLY A 474 -5.21 2.37 13.43
C GLY A 474 -4.40 1.20 13.98
N GLN A 475 -4.81 0.54 15.06
CA GLN A 475 -4.13 -0.65 15.57
C GLN A 475 -4.45 -1.89 14.72
N PHE A 476 -3.45 -2.72 14.42
CA PHE A 476 -3.59 -3.98 13.69
C PHE A 476 -2.86 -5.12 14.41
N GLU A 477 -3.31 -6.34 14.15
CA GLU A 477 -2.72 -7.57 14.67
C GLU A 477 -1.34 -7.86 14.06
N LEU A 478 -0.42 -8.31 14.91
CA LEU A 478 0.91 -8.79 14.52
C LEU A 478 0.88 -10.21 13.95
N GLY A 479 1.79 -10.50 13.02
CA GLY A 479 2.05 -11.83 12.46
C GLY A 479 1.33 -12.13 11.15
N ALA A 480 0.63 -11.15 10.57
CA ALA A 480 -0.16 -11.35 9.36
C ALA A 480 0.68 -11.68 8.12
N ALA A 481 1.93 -11.18 8.04
CA ALA A 481 2.81 -11.45 6.90
C ALA A 481 3.07 -12.95 6.65
N ALA A 482 2.98 -13.79 7.68
CA ALA A 482 3.15 -15.24 7.54
C ALA A 482 2.10 -15.91 6.65
N TYR A 483 0.95 -15.26 6.43
CA TYR A 483 -0.17 -15.77 5.64
C TYR A 483 -0.15 -15.29 4.18
N GLU A 484 0.73 -14.35 3.81
CA GLU A 484 0.75 -13.82 2.44
C GLU A 484 1.25 -14.84 1.42
N LYS A 485 2.29 -15.62 1.79
CA LYS A 485 2.95 -16.63 0.93
C LYS A 485 3.09 -16.17 -0.52
N ARG A 486 3.76 -15.03 -0.71
CA ARG A 486 3.69 -14.25 -1.95
C ARG A 486 4.16 -15.01 -3.20
N GLY A 487 5.15 -15.89 -3.07
CA GLY A 487 5.66 -16.75 -4.14
C GLY A 487 6.34 -15.98 -5.27
N ILE A 488 7.07 -14.90 -4.96
CA ILE A 488 7.62 -13.99 -5.99
C ILE A 488 9.02 -14.36 -6.50
N ALA A 489 9.73 -15.28 -5.83
CA ALA A 489 11.07 -15.65 -6.23
C ALA A 489 11.05 -16.52 -7.48
N VAL A 490 11.93 -16.21 -8.43
CA VAL A 490 12.20 -17.09 -9.59
C VAL A 490 13.13 -18.23 -9.19
N MET A 491 14.05 -17.97 -8.26
CA MET A 491 15.03 -18.93 -7.77
C MET A 491 15.05 -18.90 -6.24
N VAL A 492 15.23 -20.07 -5.62
CA VAL A 492 15.29 -20.26 -4.16
C VAL A 492 16.51 -21.11 -3.79
N PRO A 493 17.05 -20.99 -2.56
CA PRO A 493 18.22 -21.78 -2.16
C PRO A 493 17.81 -23.23 -1.81
N ARG A 494 18.46 -24.21 -2.44
CA ARG A 494 18.41 -25.63 -2.06
C ARG A 494 19.56 -25.93 -1.09
N TRP A 495 19.25 -26.61 0.01
CA TRP A 495 20.23 -27.03 1.03
C TRP A 495 20.86 -28.38 0.67
N ASP A 496 22.18 -28.46 0.86
CA ASP A 496 23.01 -29.67 0.75
C ASP A 496 23.52 -30.04 2.15
N ASP A 497 22.86 -31.02 2.77
CA ASP A 497 23.14 -31.47 4.12
C ASP A 497 24.57 -32.05 4.24
N THR A 498 25.08 -32.68 3.18
CA THR A 498 26.38 -33.35 3.19
C THR A 498 27.53 -32.36 3.41
N LYS A 499 27.42 -31.16 2.82
CA LYS A 499 28.41 -30.07 2.95
C LYS A 499 28.18 -29.17 4.17
N CYS A 500 26.95 -29.12 4.68
CA CYS A 500 26.60 -28.16 5.73
C CYS A 500 27.40 -28.37 7.02
N ILE A 501 27.97 -27.27 7.53
CA ILE A 501 28.74 -27.21 8.79
C ILE A 501 27.94 -26.66 9.99
N GLN A 502 26.62 -26.41 9.82
CA GLN A 502 25.71 -25.97 10.89
C GLN A 502 26.13 -24.66 11.59
N CYS A 503 26.57 -23.67 10.81
CA CYS A 503 27.03 -22.37 11.32
C CYS A 503 25.92 -21.32 11.47
N ASN A 504 24.73 -21.57 10.91
CA ASN A 504 23.56 -20.69 10.85
C ASN A 504 23.78 -19.30 10.19
N GLN A 505 24.90 -19.08 9.51
CA GLN A 505 25.16 -17.79 8.82
C GLN A 505 24.13 -17.49 7.72
N CYS A 506 23.67 -18.52 7.01
CA CYS A 506 22.64 -18.40 5.99
C CYS A 506 21.32 -17.84 6.54
N ALA A 507 20.93 -18.28 7.74
CA ALA A 507 19.81 -17.71 8.47
C ALA A 507 20.17 -16.30 8.96
N TYR A 508 21.33 -16.10 9.57
CA TYR A 508 21.78 -14.81 10.13
C TYR A 508 21.74 -13.62 9.15
N VAL A 509 21.99 -13.84 7.86
CA VAL A 509 21.95 -12.79 6.83
C VAL A 509 20.63 -12.72 6.05
N CYS A 510 19.68 -13.61 6.32
CA CYS A 510 18.42 -13.63 5.58
C CYS A 510 17.56 -12.42 5.95
N PRO A 511 17.23 -11.54 4.98
CA PRO A 511 16.50 -10.31 5.26
C PRO A 511 14.99 -10.52 5.46
N HIS A 512 14.47 -11.71 5.20
CA HIS A 512 13.03 -12.02 5.27
C HIS A 512 12.72 -13.17 6.23
N ALA A 513 13.70 -13.70 6.95
CA ALA A 513 13.56 -14.90 7.78
C ALA A 513 13.00 -16.12 7.00
N ALA A 514 13.25 -16.19 5.70
CA ALA A 514 12.78 -17.26 4.81
C ALA A 514 13.68 -18.51 4.83
N ILE A 515 14.83 -18.49 5.51
CA ILE A 515 15.70 -19.65 5.74
C ILE A 515 16.04 -19.70 7.23
N ARG A 516 15.74 -20.83 7.88
CA ARG A 516 15.83 -20.98 9.34
C ARG A 516 16.49 -22.31 9.71
N PRO A 517 17.31 -22.34 10.78
CA PRO A 517 17.85 -23.57 11.32
C PRO A 517 16.89 -24.15 12.37
N PHE A 518 16.70 -25.46 12.31
CA PHE A 518 15.89 -26.20 13.29
C PHE A 518 16.74 -27.31 13.91
N VAL A 519 16.49 -27.56 15.19
CA VAL A 519 17.05 -28.71 15.91
C VAL A 519 15.89 -29.52 16.48
N LEU A 520 15.81 -30.78 16.08
CA LEU A 520 14.67 -31.66 16.29
C LEU A 520 15.05 -32.82 17.22
N THR A 521 14.12 -33.21 18.09
CA THR A 521 14.18 -34.47 18.84
C THR A 521 13.86 -35.66 17.93
N ASP A 522 14.12 -36.89 18.38
CA ASP A 522 13.75 -38.09 17.61
C ASP A 522 12.23 -38.19 17.35
N GLU A 523 11.40 -37.68 18.26
CA GLU A 523 9.94 -37.62 18.10
C GLU A 523 9.51 -36.61 17.03
N GLU A 524 10.12 -35.42 17.03
CA GLU A 524 9.88 -34.40 16.01
C GLU A 524 10.38 -34.87 14.63
N VAL A 525 11.49 -35.61 14.56
CA VAL A 525 11.98 -36.22 13.32
C VAL A 525 11.01 -37.28 12.79
N ALA A 526 10.45 -38.11 13.67
CA ALA A 526 9.51 -39.16 13.27
C ALA A 526 8.18 -38.58 12.73
N ALA A 527 7.79 -37.38 13.16
CA ALA A 527 6.58 -36.69 12.73
C ALA A 527 6.79 -35.74 11.53
N ALA A 528 8.03 -35.51 11.10
CA ALA A 528 8.34 -34.61 10.00
C ALA A 528 7.92 -35.17 8.62
N PRO A 529 7.71 -34.32 7.61
CA PRO A 529 7.38 -34.75 6.25
C PRO A 529 8.44 -35.70 5.68
N ALA A 530 8.00 -36.66 4.84
CA ALA A 530 8.89 -37.67 4.26
C ALA A 530 10.01 -37.08 3.39
N ALA A 531 9.82 -35.87 2.85
CA ALA A 531 10.81 -35.15 2.06
C ALA A 531 11.88 -34.43 2.91
N ALA A 532 11.71 -34.35 4.24
CA ALA A 532 12.65 -33.70 5.14
C ALA A 532 13.98 -34.45 5.22
N VAL A 533 15.08 -33.71 5.34
CA VAL A 533 16.43 -34.27 5.37
C VAL A 533 17.13 -33.79 6.64
N PHE A 534 17.84 -34.68 7.32
CA PHE A 534 18.41 -34.41 8.64
C PHE A 534 19.88 -34.78 8.72
N LYS A 535 20.64 -34.00 9.50
CA LYS A 535 22.01 -34.32 9.91
C LYS A 535 22.13 -34.35 11.43
N ASP A 536 23.08 -35.09 11.99
CA ASP A 536 23.34 -35.05 13.43
C ASP A 536 23.69 -33.64 13.89
N ALA A 537 23.01 -33.13 14.92
CA ALA A 537 23.25 -31.80 15.42
C ALA A 537 24.62 -31.72 16.15
N VAL A 538 25.42 -30.72 15.79
CA VAL A 538 26.78 -30.52 16.31
C VAL A 538 26.78 -29.57 17.51
N GLY A 539 27.28 -30.07 18.63
CA GLY A 539 27.55 -29.30 19.85
C GLY A 539 27.21 -30.09 21.12
N PRO A 540 27.82 -29.75 22.28
CA PRO A 540 27.61 -30.50 23.52
C PRO A 540 26.15 -30.48 23.99
N LYS A 541 25.44 -29.37 23.76
CA LYS A 541 24.04 -29.19 24.14
C LYS A 541 23.04 -29.74 23.12
N ALA A 542 23.49 -30.13 21.92
CA ALA A 542 22.66 -30.64 20.84
C ALA A 542 22.82 -32.16 20.64
N LYS A 543 23.57 -32.82 21.53
CA LYS A 543 23.92 -34.23 21.41
C LYS A 543 22.66 -35.10 21.40
N GLY A 544 22.54 -35.96 20.39
CA GLY A 544 21.38 -36.85 20.23
C GLY A 544 20.19 -36.22 19.50
N MET A 545 20.29 -34.96 19.07
CA MET A 545 19.27 -34.29 18.25
C MET A 545 19.67 -34.24 16.77
N LYS A 546 18.70 -33.95 15.90
CA LYS A 546 18.90 -33.73 14.47
C LYS A 546 18.85 -32.26 14.12
N PHE A 547 19.51 -31.87 13.04
CA PHE A 547 19.60 -30.52 12.52
C PHE A 547 19.11 -30.46 11.08
N GLU A 548 18.34 -29.42 10.76
CA GLU A 548 17.84 -29.12 9.42
C GLU A 548 17.95 -27.61 9.13
N ILE A 549 18.20 -27.26 7.87
CA ILE A 549 17.93 -25.92 7.34
C ILE A 549 16.66 -26.00 6.50
N ALA A 550 15.59 -25.36 6.97
CA ALA A 550 14.34 -25.27 6.22
C ALA A 550 14.22 -23.90 5.53
N VAL A 551 13.66 -23.90 4.32
CA VAL A 551 13.47 -22.72 3.47
C VAL A 551 11.99 -22.56 3.16
N SER A 552 11.43 -21.38 3.46
CA SER A 552 10.10 -20.99 2.99
C SER A 552 10.20 -20.64 1.52
N GLN A 553 9.58 -21.47 0.68
CA GLN A 553 9.62 -21.36 -0.78
C GLN A 553 8.77 -20.18 -1.27
N PHE A 554 7.68 -19.88 -0.55
CA PHE A 554 6.79 -18.78 -0.92
C PHE A 554 7.15 -17.43 -0.29
N ASP A 555 7.98 -17.40 0.76
CA ASP A 555 8.42 -16.15 1.39
C ASP A 555 9.85 -15.74 0.99
N CYS A 556 10.61 -16.64 0.36
CA CYS A 556 11.91 -16.32 -0.18
C CYS A 556 11.79 -15.29 -1.31
N THR A 557 12.74 -14.35 -1.35
CA THR A 557 12.81 -13.29 -2.39
C THR A 557 13.92 -13.52 -3.42
N GLY A 558 14.67 -14.63 -3.33
CA GLY A 558 15.71 -15.00 -4.30
C GLY A 558 16.96 -14.13 -4.28
N CYS A 559 17.22 -13.38 -3.20
CA CYS A 559 18.35 -12.43 -3.12
C CYS A 559 19.75 -13.06 -3.11
N SER A 560 19.86 -14.37 -2.89
CA SER A 560 21.12 -15.14 -2.84
C SER A 560 22.08 -14.81 -1.69
N ASN A 561 21.75 -13.89 -0.78
CA ASN A 561 22.62 -13.54 0.38
C ASN A 561 23.05 -14.78 1.19
N CYS A 562 22.14 -15.73 1.40
CA CYS A 562 22.43 -16.96 2.14
C CYS A 562 23.42 -17.88 1.42
N VAL A 563 23.41 -17.89 0.08
CA VAL A 563 24.37 -18.66 -0.74
C VAL A 563 25.73 -17.98 -0.68
N TYR A 564 25.80 -16.67 -0.89
CA TYR A 564 27.06 -15.92 -0.89
C TYR A 564 27.82 -15.98 0.44
N ILE A 565 27.11 -15.98 1.58
CA ILE A 565 27.77 -16.06 2.89
C ILE A 565 28.15 -17.50 3.29
N CYS A 566 27.64 -18.53 2.58
CA CYS A 566 27.82 -19.91 2.99
C CYS A 566 29.30 -20.31 2.89
N PRO A 567 30.00 -20.58 4.00
CA PRO A 567 31.44 -20.86 3.95
C PRO A 567 31.79 -22.26 3.43
N ALA A 568 30.78 -23.08 3.11
CA ALA A 568 30.92 -24.48 2.75
C ALA A 568 30.21 -24.84 1.44
N ASP A 569 29.70 -23.85 0.69
CA ASP A 569 28.95 -24.05 -0.56
C ASP A 569 27.81 -25.07 -0.42
N ALA A 570 27.16 -25.07 0.75
CA ALA A 570 26.09 -25.99 1.11
C ALA A 570 24.69 -25.49 0.67
N LEU A 571 24.65 -24.41 -0.11
CA LEU A 571 23.42 -23.84 -0.65
C LEU A 571 23.63 -23.52 -2.14
N THR A 572 22.66 -23.85 -2.99
CA THR A 572 22.68 -23.53 -4.43
C THR A 572 21.33 -22.96 -4.84
N MET A 573 21.33 -21.91 -5.67
CA MET A 573 20.08 -21.35 -6.20
C MET A 573 19.52 -22.28 -7.28
N VAL A 574 18.26 -22.71 -7.12
CA VAL A 574 17.53 -23.55 -8.08
C VAL A 574 16.18 -22.92 -8.41
N ALA A 575 15.49 -23.40 -9.45
CA ALA A 575 14.19 -22.87 -9.85
C ALA A 575 13.18 -23.03 -8.70
N ALA A 576 12.40 -21.97 -8.42
CA ALA A 576 11.45 -21.99 -7.32
C ALA A 576 10.39 -23.10 -7.46
N GLU A 577 9.91 -23.32 -8.68
CA GLU A 577 8.92 -24.35 -9.00
C GLU A 577 9.38 -25.78 -8.61
N GLU A 578 10.66 -26.10 -8.78
CA GLU A 578 11.23 -27.39 -8.38
C GLU A 578 11.22 -27.61 -6.86
N GLU A 579 11.27 -26.53 -6.08
CA GLU A 579 11.35 -26.59 -4.62
C GLU A 579 10.02 -26.31 -3.94
N GLN A 580 9.03 -25.74 -4.63
CA GLN A 580 7.70 -25.42 -4.07
C GLN A 580 7.04 -26.60 -3.30
N PRO A 581 7.09 -27.86 -3.77
CA PRO A 581 6.55 -28.99 -3.01
C PRO A 581 7.17 -29.16 -1.62
N LYS A 582 8.40 -28.67 -1.39
CA LYS A 582 9.09 -28.73 -0.10
C LYS A 582 8.65 -27.65 0.90
N GLN A 583 7.66 -26.81 0.56
CA GLN A 583 7.11 -25.84 1.51
C GLN A 583 6.60 -26.52 2.79
N GLU A 584 6.06 -27.74 2.69
CA GLU A 584 5.58 -28.52 3.83
C GLU A 584 6.64 -28.74 4.92
N ILE A 585 7.92 -28.80 4.56
CA ILE A 585 9.04 -28.95 5.49
C ILE A 585 9.18 -27.69 6.36
N PHE A 586 9.09 -26.51 5.74
CA PHE A 586 9.17 -25.24 6.44
C PHE A 586 7.94 -25.03 7.33
N ASP A 587 6.75 -25.33 6.81
CA ASP A 587 5.50 -25.19 7.55
C ASP A 587 5.49 -26.10 8.79
N TYR A 588 5.89 -27.37 8.63
CA TYR A 588 6.07 -28.31 9.75
C TYR A 588 7.07 -27.77 10.77
N SER A 589 8.24 -27.31 10.30
CA SER A 589 9.31 -26.83 11.19
C SER A 589 8.86 -25.63 12.02
N VAL A 590 8.09 -24.70 11.45
CA VAL A 590 7.59 -23.52 12.16
C VAL A 590 6.45 -23.87 13.12
N ALA A 591 5.56 -24.80 12.74
CA ALA A 591 4.37 -25.12 13.51
C ALA A 591 4.62 -26.14 14.64
N HIS A 592 5.55 -27.08 14.44
CA HIS A 592 5.65 -28.29 15.27
C HIS A 592 7.01 -28.51 15.95
N VAL A 593 8.07 -27.83 15.53
CA VAL A 593 9.39 -27.97 16.18
C VAL A 593 9.48 -26.97 17.33
N ALA A 594 9.63 -27.47 18.56
CA ALA A 594 9.76 -26.62 19.73
C ALA A 594 11.14 -25.95 19.79
N GLU A 595 11.18 -24.68 20.22
CA GLU A 595 12.43 -23.98 20.52
C GLU A 595 13.22 -24.77 21.59
N LYS A 596 14.54 -24.86 21.44
CA LYS A 596 15.45 -25.53 22.38
C LYS A 596 16.26 -24.47 23.16
N PRO A 597 15.78 -23.98 24.32
CA PRO A 597 16.36 -22.81 24.99
C PRO A 597 17.84 -22.96 25.34
N GLU A 598 18.30 -24.18 25.58
CA GLU A 598 19.70 -24.49 25.87
C GLU A 598 20.65 -24.18 24.71
N LEU A 599 20.14 -24.15 23.47
CA LEU A 599 20.91 -23.83 22.26
C LEU A 599 20.97 -22.33 21.96
N VAL A 600 20.04 -21.55 22.52
CA VAL A 600 19.98 -20.09 22.33
C VAL A 600 21.16 -19.43 23.04
N ALA A 601 21.90 -18.58 22.33
CA ALA A 601 23.06 -17.87 22.87
C ALA A 601 23.38 -16.60 22.08
N ASN A 602 24.09 -15.67 22.73
CA ASN A 602 24.52 -14.38 22.14
C ASN A 602 25.74 -14.53 21.23
N ASN A 603 25.66 -15.42 20.25
CA ASN A 603 26.63 -15.56 19.16
C ASN A 603 25.90 -15.86 17.84
N VAL A 604 26.62 -15.84 16.71
CA VAL A 604 26.02 -16.02 15.38
C VAL A 604 25.23 -17.32 15.28
N LYS A 605 25.76 -18.45 15.76
CA LYS A 605 25.05 -19.74 15.69
C LYS A 605 23.83 -19.76 16.60
N GLY A 606 24.03 -19.44 17.88
CA GLY A 606 23.01 -19.56 18.93
C GLY A 606 21.84 -18.59 18.77
N SER A 607 22.09 -17.37 18.28
CA SER A 607 21.04 -16.36 18.08
C SER A 607 19.98 -16.83 17.08
N GLN A 608 20.38 -17.65 16.10
CA GLN A 608 19.50 -18.12 15.05
C GLN A 608 18.62 -19.30 15.44
N PHE A 609 18.84 -19.90 16.61
CA PHE A 609 17.90 -20.87 17.19
C PHE A 609 16.75 -20.20 17.93
N LYS A 610 16.81 -18.88 18.17
CA LYS A 610 15.67 -18.12 18.66
C LYS A 610 14.70 -17.82 17.51
N LYS A 611 13.40 -17.99 17.74
CA LYS A 611 12.37 -17.56 16.78
C LYS A 611 12.58 -16.08 16.38
N PRO A 612 12.69 -15.77 15.07
CA PRO A 612 12.67 -14.39 14.61
C PRO A 612 11.28 -13.78 14.79
N LEU A 613 11.21 -12.59 15.41
CA LEU A 613 9.94 -11.86 15.59
C LEU A 613 9.76 -10.72 14.58
N LEU A 614 10.56 -10.74 13.51
CA LEU A 614 10.38 -9.97 12.28
C LEU A 614 10.58 -10.93 11.10
N GLU A 615 9.52 -11.19 10.34
CA GLU A 615 9.52 -12.18 9.26
C GLU A 615 8.72 -11.68 8.05
N PHE A 616 9.18 -12.04 6.85
CA PHE A 616 8.44 -11.88 5.59
C PHE A 616 8.01 -10.44 5.24
N SER A 617 8.78 -9.43 5.66
CA SER A 617 8.45 -8.03 5.39
C SER A 617 8.42 -7.68 3.90
N GLY A 618 7.71 -6.58 3.57
CA GLY A 618 7.63 -6.03 2.20
C GLY A 618 8.92 -5.35 1.69
N SER A 619 10.06 -5.56 2.36
CA SER A 619 11.34 -4.97 1.98
C SER A 619 11.92 -5.57 0.70
N CYS A 620 12.89 -4.86 0.08
CA CYS A 620 13.55 -5.32 -1.15
C CYS A 620 14.27 -6.66 -0.96
N ALA A 621 14.41 -7.42 -2.04
CA ALA A 621 15.27 -8.61 -2.05
C ALA A 621 16.72 -8.22 -1.68
N GLY A 622 17.24 -8.76 -0.58
CA GLY A 622 18.60 -8.47 -0.09
C GLY A 622 18.70 -7.27 0.86
N CYS A 623 17.59 -6.74 1.40
CA CYS A 623 17.58 -5.59 2.30
C CYS A 623 18.42 -5.79 3.56
N ALA A 624 19.43 -4.95 3.80
CA ALA A 624 20.25 -5.05 5.00
C ALA A 624 19.50 -4.62 6.28
N GLU A 625 18.62 -3.60 6.20
CA GLU A 625 17.90 -3.06 7.37
C GLU A 625 17.13 -4.14 8.14
N THR A 626 16.41 -5.00 7.44
CA THR A 626 15.59 -6.05 8.06
C THR A 626 16.43 -7.18 8.65
N SER A 627 17.63 -7.42 8.12
CA SER A 627 18.58 -8.38 8.71
C SER A 627 19.00 -7.93 10.11
N TYR A 628 19.29 -6.64 10.28
CA TYR A 628 19.58 -6.04 11.59
C TYR A 628 18.33 -6.02 12.48
N GLY A 629 17.20 -5.52 11.97
CA GLY A 629 15.94 -5.46 12.72
C GLY A 629 15.52 -6.82 13.27
N ARG A 630 15.62 -7.88 12.46
CA ARG A 630 15.30 -9.25 12.87
C ARG A 630 16.26 -9.77 13.93
N LEU A 631 17.57 -9.52 13.81
CA LEU A 631 18.51 -9.91 14.85
C LEU A 631 18.17 -9.23 16.18
N VAL A 632 17.83 -7.95 16.16
CA VAL A 632 17.39 -7.21 17.36
C VAL A 632 16.15 -7.89 17.97
N THR A 633 15.17 -8.31 17.16
CA THR A 633 13.98 -9.00 17.70
C THR A 633 14.29 -10.40 18.24
N GLN A 634 15.28 -11.11 17.72
CA GLN A 634 15.76 -12.38 18.30
C GLN A 634 16.45 -12.19 19.66
N LEU A 635 16.99 -11.01 19.95
CA LEU A 635 17.67 -10.74 21.22
C LEU A 635 16.74 -10.13 22.29
N PHE A 636 15.76 -9.31 21.87
CA PHE A 636 14.97 -8.49 22.79
C PHE A 636 13.47 -8.48 22.51
N GLY A 637 13.00 -9.19 21.48
CA GLY A 637 11.67 -9.03 20.92
C GLY A 637 10.51 -9.42 21.85
N ASP A 638 10.75 -10.26 22.87
CA ASP A 638 9.73 -10.65 23.85
C ASP A 638 9.37 -9.51 24.84
N ARG A 639 10.12 -8.40 24.83
CA ARG A 639 9.96 -7.31 25.81
C ARG A 639 10.29 -5.92 25.24
N MET A 640 10.25 -5.76 23.91
CA MET A 640 10.67 -4.51 23.28
C MET A 640 9.52 -3.60 22.87
N TYR A 641 9.75 -2.29 22.96
CA TYR A 641 9.00 -1.25 22.27
C TYR A 641 9.86 -0.74 21.11
N ILE A 642 9.23 -0.49 19.96
CA ILE A 642 9.85 0.12 18.80
C ILE A 642 9.10 1.43 18.51
N SER A 643 9.78 2.55 18.71
CA SER A 643 9.44 3.81 18.04
C SER A 643 10.17 3.84 16.71
N ASN A 644 9.45 3.95 15.61
CA ASN A 644 10.03 3.90 14.27
C ASN A 644 9.78 5.22 13.52
N ALA A 645 10.84 5.86 13.02
CA ALA A 645 10.71 7.04 12.17
C ALA A 645 10.10 6.69 10.82
N THR A 646 9.40 7.63 10.20
CA THR A 646 8.90 7.41 8.84
C THR A 646 10.07 7.21 7.86
N GLY A 647 10.02 6.16 7.04
CA GLY A 647 11.09 5.85 6.10
C GLY A 647 11.02 4.40 5.64
N CYS A 648 12.11 3.86 5.11
CA CYS A 648 12.15 2.45 4.68
C CYS A 648 11.63 1.51 5.77
N SER A 649 12.08 1.69 7.01
CA SER A 649 11.73 0.86 8.16
C SER A 649 10.25 0.92 8.54
N SER A 650 9.57 2.05 8.38
CA SER A 650 8.13 2.11 8.62
C SER A 650 7.33 1.47 7.47
N ILE A 651 7.76 1.64 6.22
CA ILE A 651 7.07 1.08 5.06
C ILE A 651 7.12 -0.45 5.04
N TRP A 652 8.29 -1.05 5.26
CA TRP A 652 8.35 -2.51 5.34
C TRP A 652 7.92 -3.03 6.71
N GLY A 653 7.98 -2.22 7.78
CA GLY A 653 7.73 -2.65 9.15
C GLY A 653 6.26 -2.61 9.58
N ASN A 654 5.42 -1.78 8.97
CA ASN A 654 4.00 -1.69 9.30
C ASN A 654 3.09 -1.40 8.10
N PRO A 655 2.92 -2.34 7.16
CA PRO A 655 1.97 -2.22 6.06
C PRO A 655 0.54 -2.55 6.52
N ALA A 656 0.06 -1.89 7.58
CA ALA A 656 -1.27 -2.07 8.18
C ALA A 656 -1.65 -3.55 8.41
N SER A 657 -2.57 -4.10 7.62
CA SER A 657 -3.13 -5.45 7.79
C SER A 657 -2.15 -6.60 7.56
N CYS A 658 -0.93 -6.31 7.09
CA CYS A 658 0.11 -7.30 6.78
C CYS A 658 1.38 -7.13 7.65
N SER A 659 1.22 -6.97 8.96
CA SER A 659 2.38 -6.77 9.85
C SER A 659 3.40 -7.93 9.79
N PRO A 660 4.70 -7.65 9.55
CA PRO A 660 5.78 -8.64 9.57
C PRO A 660 6.38 -8.88 10.96
N PHE A 661 6.08 -8.01 11.92
CA PHE A 661 6.38 -8.30 13.32
C PHE A 661 5.39 -9.35 13.81
N THR A 662 5.86 -10.30 14.62
CA THR A 662 5.06 -11.43 15.10
C THR A 662 5.30 -11.66 16.59
N THR A 663 4.57 -12.60 17.19
CA THR A 663 4.69 -12.96 18.60
C THR A 663 5.38 -14.32 18.77
N ASP A 664 5.96 -14.55 19.94
CA ASP A 664 6.39 -15.87 20.37
C ASP A 664 5.19 -16.78 20.73
N ALA A 665 5.47 -18.00 21.20
CA ALA A 665 4.45 -18.97 21.58
C ALA A 665 3.61 -18.54 22.81
N TYR A 666 4.06 -17.55 23.57
CA TYR A 666 3.37 -16.99 24.74
C TYR A 666 2.58 -15.73 24.40
N GLY A 667 2.61 -15.29 23.12
CA GLY A 667 1.95 -14.06 22.68
C GLY A 667 2.76 -12.78 22.93
N HIS A 668 4.05 -12.90 23.30
CA HIS A 668 4.92 -11.74 23.49
C HIS A 668 5.60 -11.35 22.17
N GLY A 669 5.72 -10.05 21.89
CA GLY A 669 6.39 -9.57 20.69
C GLY A 669 6.66 -8.07 20.74
N PRO A 670 7.30 -7.51 19.70
CA PRO A 670 7.63 -6.10 19.64
C PRO A 670 6.37 -5.22 19.59
N ALA A 671 6.20 -4.33 20.56
CA ALA A 671 5.19 -3.27 20.49
C ALA A 671 5.69 -2.17 19.55
N TRP A 672 5.15 -2.12 18.33
CA TRP A 672 5.66 -1.26 17.25
C TRP A 672 4.75 -0.06 17.02
N ASN A 673 5.35 1.13 16.82
CA ASN A 673 4.63 2.33 16.45
C ASN A 673 5.49 3.25 15.55
N ASN A 674 4.84 3.95 14.62
CA ASN A 674 5.41 5.07 13.87
C ASN A 674 4.57 6.32 14.15
N SER A 675 5.18 7.31 14.81
CA SER A 675 4.59 8.62 15.04
C SER A 675 4.74 9.45 13.76
N LEU A 676 5.81 10.25 13.64
CA LEU A 676 6.13 11.03 12.45
C LEU A 676 7.56 10.76 11.99
N PHE A 677 8.01 11.54 11.01
CA PHE A 677 9.38 11.45 10.52
C PHE A 677 10.35 12.13 11.50
N GLU A 678 9.96 13.30 11.98
CA GLU A 678 10.81 14.25 12.69
C GLU A 678 10.86 14.06 14.21
N ASP A 679 9.88 13.36 14.82
CA ASP A 679 9.69 13.30 16.28
C ASP A 679 10.07 11.95 16.90
N ASN A 680 10.67 11.05 16.13
CA ASN A 680 10.78 9.65 16.51
C ASN A 680 11.64 9.42 17.77
N ALA A 681 12.62 10.30 18.05
CA ALA A 681 13.43 10.18 19.26
C ALA A 681 12.62 10.57 20.50
N GLU A 682 11.89 11.67 20.41
CA GLU A 682 11.02 12.25 21.42
C GLU A 682 9.84 11.33 21.71
N HIS A 683 9.25 10.73 20.67
CA HIS A 683 8.21 9.72 20.80
C HIS A 683 8.71 8.49 21.54
N GLY A 684 9.88 7.94 21.15
CA GLY A 684 10.51 6.83 21.87
C GLY A 684 10.85 7.15 23.33
N MET A 685 11.30 8.38 23.60
CA MET A 685 11.50 8.89 24.96
C MET A 685 10.19 8.95 25.75
N GLY A 686 9.09 9.40 25.12
CA GLY A 686 7.75 9.41 25.70
C GLY A 686 7.27 8.01 26.10
N LEU A 687 7.45 7.00 25.24
CA LEU A 687 7.14 5.60 25.55
C LEU A 687 7.91 5.11 26.78
N MET A 688 9.21 5.44 26.86
CA MET A 688 10.06 5.08 28.00
C MET A 688 9.58 5.76 29.29
N LEU A 689 9.33 7.07 29.26
CA LEU A 689 8.90 7.84 30.44
C LEU A 689 7.54 7.38 30.95
N GLY A 690 6.59 7.11 30.05
CA GLY A 690 5.28 6.56 30.41
C GLY A 690 5.39 5.22 31.13
N HIS A 691 6.18 4.29 30.57
CA HIS A 691 6.42 3.00 31.22
C HIS A 691 7.12 3.14 32.59
N GLN A 692 8.09 4.04 32.71
CA GLN A 692 8.80 4.29 33.97
C GLN A 692 7.87 4.86 35.04
N ALA A 693 6.92 5.72 34.67
CA ALA A 693 5.92 6.25 35.61
C ALA A 693 5.05 5.13 36.18
N GLU A 694 4.53 4.24 35.32
CA GLU A 694 3.73 3.08 35.74
C GLU A 694 4.56 2.11 36.60
N GLN A 695 5.79 1.78 36.18
CA GLN A 695 6.64 0.88 36.95
C GLN A 695 7.02 1.45 38.32
N LYS A 696 7.23 2.77 38.42
CA LYS A 696 7.47 3.45 39.70
C LYS A 696 6.26 3.35 40.62
N HIS A 697 5.06 3.55 40.10
CA HIS A 697 3.83 3.37 40.87
C HIS A 697 3.71 1.92 41.40
N LEU A 698 3.99 0.92 40.55
CA LEU A 698 3.96 -0.48 40.98
C LEU A 698 5.06 -0.84 41.99
N LEU A 699 6.22 -0.19 41.94
CA LEU A 699 7.25 -0.32 42.99
C LEU A 699 6.73 0.14 44.35
N ASP A 700 6.01 1.27 44.39
CA ASP A 700 5.40 1.76 45.64
C ASP A 700 4.31 0.81 46.14
N VAL A 701 3.51 0.23 45.23
CA VAL A 701 2.50 -0.80 45.56
C VAL A 701 3.15 -2.06 46.10
N ALA A 702 4.21 -2.56 45.45
CA ALA A 702 4.94 -3.75 45.89
C ALA A 702 5.64 -3.54 47.23
N GLN A 703 6.15 -2.33 47.50
CA GLN A 703 6.73 -1.99 48.80
C GLN A 703 5.68 -2.12 49.91
N ARG A 704 4.50 -1.53 49.73
CA ARG A 704 3.39 -1.69 50.68
C ARG A 704 2.97 -3.16 50.85
N LEU A 705 2.92 -3.93 49.76
CA LEU A 705 2.60 -5.35 49.82
C LEU A 705 3.65 -6.14 50.63
N SER A 706 4.94 -5.84 50.44
CA SER A 706 6.03 -6.49 51.17
C SER A 706 5.98 -6.24 52.69
N GLU A 707 5.39 -5.11 53.10
CA GLU A 707 5.23 -4.69 54.49
C GLU A 707 3.87 -5.06 55.11
N SER A 708 2.91 -5.50 54.28
CA SER A 708 1.52 -5.73 54.71
C SER A 708 1.39 -6.85 55.74
N SER A 709 0.66 -6.63 56.84
CA SER A 709 0.35 -7.70 57.81
C SER A 709 -0.59 -8.78 57.26
N GLU A 710 -1.27 -8.50 56.14
CA GLU A 710 -2.30 -9.37 55.55
C GLU A 710 -1.74 -10.28 54.44
N ALA A 711 -0.51 -10.02 53.97
CA ALA A 711 0.16 -10.82 52.95
C ALA A 711 0.91 -12.04 53.55
N SER A 712 0.94 -13.15 52.82
CA SER A 712 1.76 -14.31 53.17
C SER A 712 3.26 -13.99 53.09
N GLN A 713 4.10 -14.71 53.83
CA GLN A 713 5.55 -14.50 53.76
C GLN A 713 6.09 -14.76 52.34
N ALA A 714 5.57 -15.78 51.65
CA ALA A 714 5.97 -16.08 50.27
C ALA A 714 5.67 -14.91 49.32
N LEU A 715 4.49 -14.29 49.44
CA LEU A 715 4.13 -13.13 48.62
C LEU A 715 5.00 -11.90 48.94
N LYS A 716 5.33 -11.67 50.21
CA LYS A 716 6.25 -10.61 50.62
C LYS A 716 7.64 -10.81 50.05
N ASP A 717 8.16 -12.03 50.15
CA ASP A 717 9.49 -12.38 49.64
C ASP A 717 9.53 -12.24 48.12
N ALA A 718 8.48 -12.64 47.41
CA ALA A 718 8.36 -12.46 45.97
C ALA A 718 8.28 -10.98 45.56
N ALA A 719 7.51 -10.16 46.31
CA ALA A 719 7.43 -8.72 46.08
C ALA A 719 8.79 -8.04 46.29
N GLN A 720 9.49 -8.38 47.38
CA GLN A 720 10.82 -7.85 47.67
C GLN A 720 11.86 -8.30 46.64
N ALA A 721 11.80 -9.56 46.19
CA ALA A 721 12.65 -10.08 45.12
C ALA A 721 12.43 -9.30 43.81
N TRP A 722 11.17 -9.00 43.47
CA TRP A 722 10.87 -8.18 42.29
C TRP A 722 11.43 -6.76 42.43
N ILE A 723 11.18 -6.07 43.54
CA ILE A 723 11.71 -4.72 43.82
C ILE A 723 13.23 -4.67 43.61
N ASN A 724 13.96 -5.68 44.09
CA ASN A 724 15.41 -5.75 43.97
C ASN A 724 15.92 -6.03 42.54
N SER A 725 15.03 -6.49 41.65
CA SER A 725 15.39 -7.01 40.32
C SER A 725 15.02 -6.09 39.15
N VAL A 726 14.19 -5.05 39.35
CA VAL A 726 13.58 -4.24 38.28
C VAL A 726 14.58 -3.61 37.29
N SER A 727 15.82 -3.39 37.72
CA SER A 727 16.89 -2.81 36.91
C SER A 727 17.62 -3.84 36.02
N ASP A 728 17.38 -5.14 36.22
CA ASP A 728 17.99 -6.24 35.45
C ASP A 728 16.93 -6.98 34.62
N ALA A 729 17.21 -7.22 33.34
CA ALA A 729 16.21 -7.82 32.44
C ALA A 729 15.92 -9.29 32.73
N ALA A 730 16.95 -10.08 33.08
CA ALA A 730 16.79 -11.51 33.32
C ALA A 730 16.18 -11.74 34.71
N LEU A 731 16.69 -11.04 35.73
CA LEU A 731 16.20 -11.16 37.10
C LEU A 731 14.78 -10.61 37.24
N SER A 732 14.45 -9.48 36.61
CA SER A 732 13.07 -8.95 36.66
C SER A 732 12.07 -9.86 36.00
N LYS A 733 12.44 -10.59 34.93
CA LYS A 733 11.57 -11.59 34.32
C LYS A 733 11.27 -12.74 35.28
N GLN A 734 12.32 -13.34 35.84
CA GLN A 734 12.18 -14.45 36.80
C GLN A 734 11.40 -14.03 38.06
N ALA A 735 11.71 -12.85 38.62
CA ALA A 735 11.03 -12.34 39.80
C ALA A 735 9.58 -11.95 39.52
N ALA A 736 9.28 -11.40 38.33
CA ALA A 736 7.91 -11.12 37.91
C ALA A 736 7.07 -12.40 37.77
N GLU A 737 7.62 -13.46 37.17
CA GLU A 737 6.94 -14.75 37.05
C GLU A 737 6.63 -15.34 38.44
N ALA A 738 7.60 -15.31 39.37
CA ALA A 738 7.41 -15.75 40.74
C ALA A 738 6.36 -14.91 41.49
N LEU A 739 6.42 -13.58 41.36
CA LEU A 739 5.47 -12.67 41.98
C LEU A 739 4.04 -12.91 41.45
N VAL A 740 3.85 -13.02 40.13
CA VAL A 740 2.53 -13.27 39.52
C VAL A 740 1.92 -14.58 39.98
N ALA A 741 2.73 -15.63 40.18
CA ALA A 741 2.25 -16.90 40.72
C ALA A 741 1.67 -16.77 42.14
N GLU A 742 2.30 -15.96 42.99
CA GLU A 742 1.83 -15.69 44.36
C GLU A 742 0.64 -14.72 44.40
N LEU A 743 0.61 -13.71 43.53
CA LEU A 743 -0.44 -12.68 43.49
C LEU A 743 -1.83 -13.28 43.32
N GLY A 744 -1.97 -14.34 42.52
CA GLY A 744 -3.27 -14.99 42.24
C GLY A 744 -3.92 -15.66 43.46
N SER A 745 -3.18 -15.87 44.54
CA SER A 745 -3.67 -16.48 45.78
C SER A 745 -4.01 -15.46 46.87
N SER A 746 -3.77 -14.17 46.63
CA SER A 746 -3.99 -13.08 47.59
C SER A 746 -5.22 -12.25 47.22
N ASN A 747 -5.96 -11.80 48.24
CA ASN A 747 -7.11 -10.92 48.10
C ASN A 747 -6.82 -9.48 48.56
N THR A 748 -5.55 -9.13 48.78
CA THR A 748 -5.20 -7.76 49.17
C THR A 748 -5.38 -6.80 47.98
N PRO A 749 -5.77 -5.53 48.22
CA PRO A 749 -5.90 -4.53 47.16
C PRO A 749 -4.63 -4.35 46.33
N GLU A 750 -3.46 -4.35 46.99
CA GLU A 750 -2.15 -4.23 46.34
C GLU A 750 -1.87 -5.42 45.42
N ALA A 751 -2.26 -6.64 45.83
CA ALA A 751 -2.06 -7.82 45.00
C ALA A 751 -2.94 -7.79 43.75
N ALA A 752 -4.20 -7.36 43.88
CA ALA A 752 -5.11 -7.19 42.75
C ALA A 752 -4.58 -6.12 41.76
N GLU A 753 -4.04 -5.02 42.27
CA GLU A 753 -3.49 -3.93 41.45
C GLU A 753 -2.21 -4.35 40.69
N LEU A 754 -1.28 -5.03 41.37
CA LEU A 754 -0.07 -5.57 40.73
C LEU A 754 -0.43 -6.63 39.67
N LEU A 755 -1.42 -7.47 39.94
CA LEU A 755 -1.85 -8.51 38.99
C LEU A 755 -2.51 -7.89 37.74
N ALA A 756 -3.32 -6.84 37.92
CA ALA A 756 -3.93 -6.10 36.82
C ALA A 756 -2.88 -5.42 35.92
N ASN A 757 -1.76 -4.99 36.50
CA ASN A 757 -0.68 -4.29 35.80
C ASN A 757 0.58 -5.15 35.59
N LYS A 758 0.42 -6.48 35.59
CA LYS A 758 1.55 -7.43 35.49
C LYS A 758 2.44 -7.25 34.26
N SER A 759 1.93 -6.64 33.19
CA SER A 759 2.68 -6.31 31.97
C SER A 759 3.85 -5.35 32.22
N TYR A 760 3.85 -4.58 33.31
CA TYR A 760 4.90 -3.62 33.67
C TYR A 760 5.99 -4.20 34.59
N LEU A 761 5.83 -5.45 35.07
CA LEU A 761 6.76 -6.05 36.04
C LEU A 761 8.12 -6.40 35.43
N THR A 762 8.14 -6.97 34.22
CA THR A 762 9.40 -7.28 33.53
C THR A 762 10.00 -6.02 32.88
N LYS A 763 11.31 -5.81 33.05
CA LYS A 763 12.03 -4.69 32.43
C LYS A 763 11.94 -4.73 30.90
N LYS A 764 11.45 -3.64 30.31
CA LYS A 764 11.28 -3.49 28.86
C LYS A 764 12.54 -2.97 28.17
N SER A 765 12.59 -3.09 26.84
CA SER A 765 13.67 -2.59 25.99
C SER A 765 13.12 -1.57 24.99
N PHE A 766 13.48 -0.30 25.12
CA PHE A 766 13.03 0.76 24.21
C PHE A 766 14.02 0.90 23.05
N TRP A 767 13.53 0.72 21.83
CA TRP A 767 14.30 0.85 20.60
C TRP A 767 13.73 1.97 19.74
N ILE A 768 14.62 2.80 19.21
CA ILE A 768 14.28 3.90 18.32
C ILE A 768 14.88 3.57 16.96
N PHE A 769 14.05 3.09 16.04
CA PHE A 769 14.43 2.71 14.69
C PHE A 769 14.28 3.90 13.74
N GLY A 770 15.24 4.09 12.84
CA GLY A 770 15.12 5.08 11.77
C GLY A 770 16.30 5.00 10.80
N GLY A 771 16.11 5.57 9.62
CA GLY A 771 17.17 5.70 8.62
C GLY A 771 18.09 6.88 8.89
N ASP A 772 19.13 7.02 8.07
CA ASP A 772 20.08 8.12 8.14
C ASP A 772 19.42 9.50 7.96
N GLY A 773 18.48 9.64 7.01
CA GLY A 773 17.80 10.92 6.78
C GLY A 773 16.91 11.42 7.92
N TRP A 774 16.57 10.57 8.90
CA TRP A 774 15.93 11.02 10.15
C TRP A 774 16.98 11.41 11.20
N ALA A 775 18.07 10.64 11.29
CA ALA A 775 19.05 10.77 12.37
C ALA A 775 20.04 11.92 12.18
N TYR A 776 20.36 12.26 10.92
CA TYR A 776 21.26 13.35 10.52
C TYR A 776 20.47 14.61 10.22
#